data_AF-A0A947VQV6-F1
#
_entry.id   AF-A0A947VQV6-F1
#
_cell.length_a   1.000
_cell.length_b   1.000
_cell.length_c   1.000
_cell.angle_alpha   90.00
_cell.angle_beta   90.00
_cell.angle_gamma   90.00
#
_symmetry.space_group_name_H-M   'P 1'
#
loop_
_entity.id
_entity.type
_entity.pdbx_description
1 polymer ?
#
loop_
_entity_poly.entity_id
_entity_poly.type
_entity_poly.pdbx_seq_one_letter_code
_entity_poly.pdbx_strand_id
1 'polypeptide(L)'
;MPTRILRVCLAAALALALSACATTAQKTQDLLSQGDYVGAIETLAKGLAEKPNDKDAVELFASVYPSHPLKLIMTADELSASAGGDTSAAERLVTAFDDLVRIQNAIMGMPAAIGDAKKSPVEVKKLEGDFKARLEAAKKTAAGTFYAEAAKTYPGADKGEKEAILRLLVKVVGYAPDYKDAKDRGARLCYDIASGLEKGETVSELQSAVEWYQNAQKWIAGYKDTASKIQTTSYSVGSRLKEDGTVPSYDKAYAYFKLAGSYKNAPGEVQVYEFYKKVLALTNESRAGSGNYLKTSASASGNRLDVVYEKRSMSTPFVRKAAVKAESSAFSIFNPKSDVVFIGAIVDGKSIADETFKPILASRAPMDITIDLPTIKGSPTVTIADPSKYSAAQQAIKKLVNAGTDGTIPVRAEYRYVDVKSSEMLNLALGVGVGKGDISIQSNTSLDKETSRSSTLVELTQVYYTVNIDIPSKAADFFATSGGNIVSTDLLGSTTPYYVSSVTYGRRAYFLVESDASSQTIQQSIEFAKEKSEGVPLSTSVKVDASVKNTFASSRTTIKSHVLGGGGAGAAITSLDGMMQWIHDGMDGSKNLGTAVPIGFVMRSLKDNGIAVVEQAGSLTSPAKAKVTVTPVGIQIDYGNNPKSLVRLYISGGSRMKPDNASSDPNIGNDGKGWLVAMNNGDNYLPIGDSQKGMRFALNARSYDTLVSSGDERIYIGGNLGDRTEQTVLGKSIGKNAWAGFRSTNLTVDDILQQTPAYQALVNEGWAFRGPDFQGRYFFRFDVELFDE
;
A
#
# COMPACT_ATOMS: atom_id res chain seq x y z
N MET A 1 30.74 -21.60 -1.75
CA MET A 1 32.04 -20.95 -2.08
C MET A 1 31.94 -19.43 -1.97
N PRO A 2 31.88 -18.82 -0.76
CA PRO A 2 31.82 -17.36 -0.64
C PRO A 2 33.21 -16.69 -0.53
N THR A 3 34.30 -17.47 -0.57
CA THR A 3 35.67 -16.98 -0.31
C THR A 3 36.45 -16.51 -1.54
N ARG A 4 35.95 -16.71 -2.78
CA ARG A 4 36.63 -16.25 -4.01
C ARG A 4 36.28 -14.82 -4.43
N ILE A 5 35.06 -14.34 -4.18
CA ILE A 5 34.63 -12.99 -4.60
C ILE A 5 35.24 -11.92 -3.69
N LEU A 6 35.38 -12.20 -2.39
CA LEU A 6 35.98 -11.25 -1.45
C LEU A 6 37.49 -11.02 -1.71
N ARG A 7 38.22 -12.03 -2.23
CA ARG A 7 39.63 -11.90 -2.61
C ARG A 7 39.84 -11.16 -3.93
N VAL A 8 38.90 -11.26 -4.88
CA VAL A 8 38.97 -10.55 -6.17
C VAL A 8 38.59 -9.08 -6.01
N CYS A 9 37.60 -8.75 -5.17
CA CYS A 9 37.26 -7.36 -4.87
C CYS A 9 38.34 -6.64 -4.04
N LEU A 10 38.99 -7.33 -3.09
CA LEU A 10 40.11 -6.74 -2.34
C LEU A 10 41.36 -6.58 -3.22
N ALA A 11 41.65 -7.53 -4.13
CA ALA A 11 42.75 -7.42 -5.08
C ALA A 11 42.51 -6.36 -6.18
N ALA A 12 41.27 -6.20 -6.66
CA ALA A 12 40.92 -5.16 -7.62
C ALA A 12 40.90 -3.76 -6.99
N ALA A 13 40.44 -3.62 -5.73
CA ALA A 13 40.52 -2.37 -4.98
C ALA A 13 41.97 -2.02 -4.61
N LEU A 14 42.83 -3.01 -4.30
CA LEU A 14 44.25 -2.80 -4.05
C LEU A 14 45.01 -2.44 -5.34
N ALA A 15 44.66 -3.03 -6.49
CA ALA A 15 45.23 -2.69 -7.80
C ALA A 15 44.79 -1.31 -8.31
N LEU A 16 43.52 -0.93 -8.10
CA LEU A 16 43.02 0.42 -8.40
C LEU A 16 43.63 1.47 -7.46
N ALA A 17 43.84 1.16 -6.18
CA ALA A 17 44.51 2.04 -5.22
C ALA A 17 46.03 2.17 -5.46
N LEU A 18 46.71 1.11 -5.91
CA LEU A 18 48.13 1.15 -6.29
C LEU A 18 48.36 1.90 -7.62
N SER A 19 47.41 1.87 -8.56
CA SER A 19 47.50 2.58 -9.85
C SER A 19 47.32 4.11 -9.73
N ALA A 20 46.75 4.59 -8.62
CA ALA A 20 46.50 5.99 -8.34
C ALA A 20 47.77 6.74 -7.85
N CYS A 21 48.80 6.01 -7.41
CA CYS A 21 50.07 6.58 -6.94
C CYS A 21 51.26 6.33 -7.88
N ALA A 22 51.08 5.63 -9.01
CA ALA A 22 52.15 5.41 -9.98
C ALA A 22 52.44 6.71 -10.75
N THR A 23 53.70 7.15 -10.72
CA THR A 23 54.19 8.31 -11.48
C THR A 23 54.05 8.06 -12.99
N THR A 24 53.98 9.13 -13.79
CA THR A 24 53.90 9.04 -15.27
C THR A 24 55.01 8.16 -15.85
N ALA A 25 56.22 8.24 -15.29
CA ALA A 25 57.37 7.43 -15.67
C ALA A 25 57.13 5.92 -15.45
N GLN A 26 56.52 5.53 -14.32
CA GLN A 26 56.26 4.12 -13.99
C GLN A 26 55.25 3.50 -14.95
N LYS A 27 54.14 4.20 -15.24
CA LYS A 27 53.11 3.74 -16.21
C LYS A 27 53.67 3.60 -17.62
N THR A 28 54.61 4.48 -17.98
CA THR A 28 55.28 4.46 -19.28
C THR A 28 56.23 3.27 -19.41
N GLN A 29 57.02 2.96 -18.38
CA GLN A 29 57.92 1.81 -18.40
C GLN A 29 57.16 0.49 -18.58
N ASP A 30 55.98 0.36 -17.96
CA ASP A 30 55.11 -0.80 -18.16
C ASP A 30 54.64 -0.93 -19.62
N LEU A 31 54.21 0.18 -20.25
CA LEU A 31 53.80 0.20 -21.66
C LEU A 31 54.95 -0.14 -22.61
N LEU A 32 56.14 0.41 -22.36
CA LEU A 32 57.34 0.10 -23.15
C LEU A 32 57.76 -1.37 -23.02
N SER A 33 57.63 -1.95 -21.83
CA SER A 33 57.91 -3.37 -21.60
C SER A 33 56.96 -4.30 -22.37
N GLN A 34 55.75 -3.81 -22.68
CA GLN A 34 54.75 -4.50 -23.49
C GLN A 34 54.89 -4.21 -25.00
N GLY A 35 55.82 -3.35 -25.40
CA GLY A 35 56.01 -2.92 -26.78
C GLY A 35 55.00 -1.89 -27.28
N ASP A 36 54.19 -1.28 -26.40
CA ASP A 36 53.25 -0.21 -26.75
C ASP A 36 53.93 1.16 -26.70
N TYR A 37 54.75 1.41 -27.72
CA TYR A 37 55.50 2.66 -27.85
C TYR A 37 54.59 3.87 -28.11
N VAL A 38 53.44 3.68 -28.76
CA VAL A 38 52.47 4.75 -29.07
C VAL A 38 51.76 5.19 -27.80
N GLY A 39 51.21 4.24 -27.02
CA GLY A 39 50.59 4.52 -25.74
C GLY A 39 51.58 5.10 -24.72
N ALA A 40 52.85 4.65 -24.75
CA ALA A 40 53.91 5.24 -23.95
C ALA A 40 54.14 6.72 -24.30
N ILE A 41 54.21 7.07 -25.59
CA ILE A 41 54.36 8.46 -26.06
C ILE A 41 53.14 9.30 -25.67
N GLU A 42 51.91 8.80 -25.84
CA GLU A 42 50.69 9.52 -25.44
C GLU A 42 50.66 9.81 -23.93
N THR A 43 51.03 8.82 -23.12
CA THR A 43 51.06 8.93 -21.65
C THR A 43 52.12 9.94 -21.20
N LEU A 44 53.32 9.87 -21.77
CA LEU A 44 54.40 10.81 -21.51
C LEU A 44 54.03 12.23 -21.95
N ALA A 45 53.49 12.38 -23.17
CA ALA A 45 53.11 13.68 -23.71
C ALA A 45 52.09 14.40 -22.83
N LYS A 46 51.08 13.66 -22.33
CA LYS A 46 50.10 14.21 -21.39
C LYS A 46 50.74 14.64 -20.08
N GLY A 47 51.58 13.80 -19.47
CA GLY A 47 52.22 14.14 -18.20
C GLY A 47 53.22 15.30 -18.30
N LEU A 48 53.96 15.37 -19.41
CA LEU A 48 54.94 16.42 -19.69
C LEU A 48 54.29 17.74 -20.14
N ALA A 49 53.05 17.72 -20.65
CA ALA A 49 52.28 18.94 -20.85
C ALA A 49 51.94 19.65 -19.53
N GLU A 50 51.66 18.87 -18.47
CA GLU A 50 51.37 19.40 -17.13
C GLU A 50 52.63 19.71 -16.32
N LYS A 51 53.67 18.87 -16.45
CA LYS A 51 54.96 19.00 -15.74
C LYS A 51 56.14 18.93 -16.72
N PRO A 52 56.46 20.03 -17.42
CA PRO A 52 57.47 20.03 -18.49
C PRO A 52 58.90 19.73 -18.04
N ASN A 53 59.18 19.82 -16.73
CA ASN A 53 60.52 19.64 -16.15
C ASN A 53 60.68 18.35 -15.34
N ASP A 54 59.74 17.40 -15.46
CA ASP A 54 59.84 16.09 -14.81
C ASP A 54 60.98 15.27 -15.42
N LYS A 55 62.09 15.12 -14.68
CA LYS A 55 63.35 14.56 -15.20
C LYS A 55 63.18 13.13 -15.73
N ASP A 56 62.47 12.28 -15.01
CA ASP A 56 62.32 10.86 -15.34
C ASP A 56 61.43 10.69 -16.57
N ALA A 57 60.38 11.51 -16.68
CA ALA A 57 59.50 11.52 -17.86
C ALA A 57 60.19 12.13 -19.09
N VAL A 58 61.01 13.17 -18.93
CA VAL A 58 61.79 13.77 -20.04
C VAL A 58 62.81 12.78 -20.59
N GLU A 59 63.52 12.05 -19.72
CA GLU A 59 64.50 11.05 -20.13
C GLU A 59 63.84 9.89 -20.89
N LEU A 60 62.72 9.37 -20.37
CA LEU A 60 61.94 8.33 -21.06
C LEU A 60 61.38 8.82 -22.40
N PHE A 61 60.85 10.04 -22.46
CA PHE A 61 60.36 10.63 -23.70
C PHE A 61 61.46 10.79 -24.75
N ALA A 62 62.65 11.27 -24.36
CA ALA A 62 63.80 11.40 -25.25
C ALA A 62 64.29 10.05 -25.81
N SER A 63 64.07 8.94 -25.08
CA SER A 63 64.44 7.59 -25.54
C SER A 63 63.58 7.07 -26.70
N VAL A 64 62.32 7.53 -26.79
CA VAL A 64 61.33 7.05 -27.78
C VAL A 64 60.95 8.11 -28.81
N TYR A 65 61.09 9.40 -28.50
CA TYR A 65 60.79 10.51 -29.39
C TYR A 65 62.07 11.30 -29.74
N PRO A 66 62.36 11.58 -31.03
CA PRO A 66 61.53 11.33 -32.22
C PRO A 66 61.77 9.96 -32.88
N SER A 67 62.59 9.10 -32.28
CA SER A 67 63.12 7.89 -32.93
C SER A 67 62.04 6.89 -33.37
N HIS A 68 61.04 6.62 -32.54
CA HIS A 68 59.94 5.70 -32.85
C HIS A 68 58.97 6.24 -33.92
N PRO A 69 58.46 7.49 -33.82
CA PRO A 69 57.67 8.08 -34.89
C PRO A 69 58.39 8.12 -36.24
N LEU A 70 59.70 8.40 -36.27
CA LEU A 70 60.48 8.36 -37.51
C LEU A 70 60.55 6.95 -38.12
N LYS A 71 60.70 5.92 -37.28
CA LYS A 71 60.63 4.52 -37.74
C LYS A 71 59.24 4.16 -38.28
N LEU A 72 58.18 4.63 -37.63
CA LEU A 72 56.80 4.45 -38.11
C LEU A 72 56.57 5.13 -39.45
N ILE A 73 57.12 6.32 -39.68
CA ILE A 73 57.06 7.02 -40.98
C ILE A 73 57.74 6.18 -42.06
N MET A 74 58.97 5.70 -41.81
CA MET A 74 59.68 4.83 -42.76
C MET A 74 58.90 3.55 -43.06
N THR A 75 58.34 2.91 -42.02
CA THR A 75 57.53 1.70 -42.18
C THR A 75 56.25 1.99 -42.97
N ALA A 76 55.58 3.12 -42.74
CA ALA A 76 54.40 3.51 -43.49
C ALA A 76 54.73 3.76 -44.97
N ASP A 77 55.86 4.42 -45.26
CA ASP A 77 56.32 4.66 -46.63
C ASP A 77 56.65 3.32 -47.34
N GLU A 78 57.31 2.38 -46.67
CA GLU A 78 57.56 1.03 -47.20
C GLU A 78 56.26 0.26 -47.48
N LEU A 79 55.32 0.28 -46.53
CA LEU A 79 54.03 -0.40 -46.66
C LEU A 79 53.17 0.20 -47.78
N SER A 80 53.33 1.49 -48.07
CA SER A 80 52.57 2.17 -49.14
C SER A 80 52.80 1.56 -50.53
N ALA A 81 53.98 0.96 -50.76
CA ALA A 81 54.33 0.34 -52.03
C ALA A 81 53.58 -0.97 -52.31
N SER A 82 53.20 -1.72 -51.28
CA SER A 82 52.53 -3.03 -51.41
C SER A 82 51.06 -3.03 -50.98
N ALA A 83 50.61 -2.00 -50.26
CA ALA A 83 49.24 -1.90 -49.73
C ALA A 83 48.14 -1.97 -50.79
N GLY A 84 48.41 -1.63 -52.05
CA GLY A 84 47.44 -1.73 -53.14
C GLY A 84 47.10 -3.17 -53.57
N GLY A 85 47.93 -4.16 -53.21
CA GLY A 85 47.78 -5.56 -53.62
C GLY A 85 47.78 -6.58 -52.48
N ASP A 86 48.18 -6.18 -51.27
CA ASP A 86 48.28 -7.05 -50.09
C ASP A 86 47.43 -6.49 -48.95
N THR A 87 46.45 -7.29 -48.49
CA THR A 87 45.51 -6.92 -47.43
C THR A 87 46.19 -6.72 -46.07
N SER A 88 47.24 -7.50 -45.76
CA SER A 88 48.02 -7.37 -44.53
C SER A 88 48.85 -6.09 -44.56
N ALA A 89 49.50 -5.80 -45.69
CA ALA A 89 50.23 -4.55 -45.87
C ALA A 89 49.29 -3.32 -45.78
N ALA A 90 48.10 -3.41 -46.36
CA ALA A 90 47.11 -2.34 -46.32
C ALA A 90 46.58 -2.06 -44.90
N GLU A 91 46.29 -3.11 -44.12
CA GLU A 91 45.85 -2.97 -42.73
C GLU A 91 46.96 -2.37 -41.86
N ARG A 92 48.20 -2.87 -41.99
CA ARG A 92 49.36 -2.31 -41.28
C ARG A 92 49.64 -0.86 -41.66
N LEU A 93 49.41 -0.47 -42.91
CA LEU A 93 49.55 0.91 -43.37
C LEU A 93 48.54 1.84 -42.69
N VAL A 94 47.28 1.42 -42.58
CA VAL A 94 46.24 2.18 -41.86
C VAL A 94 46.63 2.33 -40.38
N THR A 95 47.03 1.24 -39.72
CA THR A 95 47.49 1.28 -38.32
C THR A 95 48.67 2.23 -38.14
N ALA A 96 49.69 2.16 -39.00
CA ALA A 96 50.86 3.01 -38.90
C ALA A 96 50.51 4.51 -39.02
N PHE A 97 49.62 4.89 -39.95
CA PHE A 97 49.19 6.28 -40.06
C PHE A 97 48.25 6.71 -38.92
N ASP A 98 47.42 5.81 -38.39
CA ASP A 98 46.58 6.09 -37.23
C ASP A 98 47.44 6.37 -35.98
N ASP A 99 48.45 5.53 -35.74
CA ASP A 99 49.43 5.71 -34.67
C ASP A 99 50.22 7.01 -34.84
N LEU A 100 50.60 7.38 -36.07
CA LEU A 100 51.25 8.67 -36.35
C LEU A 100 50.31 9.87 -36.08
N VAL A 101 49.02 9.77 -36.42
CA VAL A 101 48.03 10.81 -36.08
C VAL A 101 47.86 10.93 -34.57
N ARG A 102 47.79 9.80 -33.86
CA ARG A 102 47.70 9.75 -32.39
C ARG A 102 48.91 10.41 -31.73
N ILE A 103 50.12 10.02 -32.13
CA ILE A 103 51.37 10.64 -31.68
C ILE A 103 51.37 12.14 -31.98
N GLN A 104 51.05 12.53 -33.21
CA GLN A 104 51.03 13.93 -33.65
C GLN A 104 50.05 14.77 -32.82
N ASN A 105 48.87 14.24 -32.50
CA ASN A 105 47.91 14.92 -31.63
C ASN A 105 48.42 15.04 -30.19
N ALA A 106 49.08 14.00 -29.67
CA ALA A 106 49.63 14.01 -28.32
C ALA A 106 50.75 15.05 -28.16
N ILE A 107 51.69 15.11 -29.10
CA ILE A 107 52.81 16.07 -29.04
C ILE A 107 52.37 17.53 -29.30
N MET A 108 51.30 17.76 -30.08
CA MET A 108 50.77 19.11 -30.30
C MET A 108 50.20 19.75 -29.02
N GLY A 109 49.88 18.94 -28.00
CA GLY A 109 49.47 19.41 -26.70
C GLY A 109 50.62 19.81 -25.76
N MET A 110 51.87 19.60 -26.17
CA MET A 110 53.06 19.84 -25.34
C MET A 110 53.71 21.21 -25.59
N PRO A 111 54.48 21.75 -24.63
CA PRO A 111 55.37 22.89 -24.87
C PRO A 111 56.43 22.59 -25.94
N ALA A 112 56.87 23.62 -26.66
CA ALA A 112 57.85 23.49 -27.74
C ALA A 112 59.24 22.96 -27.28
N ALA A 113 59.54 23.07 -25.99
CA ALA A 113 60.72 22.47 -25.38
C ALA A 113 60.38 22.00 -23.95
N ILE A 114 60.89 20.83 -23.57
CA ILE A 114 60.71 20.21 -22.25
C ILE A 114 62.08 19.94 -21.60
N GLY A 115 62.14 19.93 -20.26
CA GLY A 115 63.37 19.79 -19.49
C GLY A 115 64.04 21.11 -19.12
N ASP A 116 65.15 21.01 -18.38
CA ASP A 116 65.85 22.18 -17.83
C ASP A 116 66.49 23.03 -18.95
N ALA A 117 66.03 24.28 -19.08
CA ALA A 117 66.54 25.23 -20.07
C ALA A 117 68.06 25.52 -19.96
N LYS A 118 68.69 25.21 -18.81
CA LYS A 118 70.14 25.34 -18.60
C LYS A 118 70.94 24.07 -18.94
N LYS A 119 70.27 22.94 -19.22
CA LYS A 119 70.88 21.63 -19.48
C LYS A 119 70.35 20.98 -20.77
N SER A 120 70.30 21.75 -21.86
CA SER A 120 69.89 21.29 -23.20
C SER A 120 68.48 20.68 -23.23
N PRO A 121 67.42 21.51 -23.32
CA PRO A 121 66.05 21.01 -23.33
C PRO A 121 65.75 20.15 -24.56
N VAL A 122 64.84 19.19 -24.42
CA VAL A 122 64.37 18.34 -25.52
C VAL A 122 63.35 19.13 -26.34
N GLU A 123 63.67 19.40 -27.61
CA GLU A 123 62.76 20.10 -28.52
C GLU A 123 61.62 19.19 -28.97
N VAL A 124 60.37 19.61 -28.73
CA VAL A 124 59.18 18.89 -29.20
C VAL A 124 58.72 19.56 -30.49
N LYS A 125 59.17 19.02 -31.62
CA LYS A 125 58.79 19.52 -32.95
C LYS A 125 57.60 18.77 -33.50
N LYS A 126 56.71 19.48 -34.21
CA LYS A 126 55.70 18.86 -35.06
C LYS A 126 56.39 17.96 -36.09
N LEU A 127 55.91 16.74 -36.26
CA LEU A 127 56.39 15.83 -37.30
C LEU A 127 55.99 16.38 -38.68
N GLU A 128 56.89 16.28 -39.65
CA GLU A 128 56.64 16.77 -41.01
C GLU A 128 55.72 15.80 -41.77
N GLY A 129 54.55 16.30 -42.21
CA GLY A 129 53.59 15.54 -43.00
C GLY A 129 52.14 15.76 -42.59
N ASP A 130 51.22 15.56 -43.54
CA ASP A 130 49.78 15.54 -43.27
C ASP A 130 49.32 14.10 -43.03
N PHE A 131 49.56 13.59 -41.82
CA PHE A 131 49.20 12.21 -41.45
C PHE A 131 47.70 11.97 -41.46
N LYS A 132 46.86 13.00 -41.26
CA LYS A 132 45.41 12.86 -41.33
C LYS A 132 44.96 12.60 -42.77
N ALA A 133 45.44 13.40 -43.73
CA ALA A 133 45.16 13.16 -45.13
C ALA A 133 45.74 11.82 -45.63
N ARG A 134 46.93 11.46 -45.16
CA ARG A 134 47.57 10.16 -45.49
C ARG A 134 46.83 8.97 -44.87
N LEU A 135 46.30 9.09 -43.65
CA LEU A 135 45.44 8.08 -43.04
C LEU A 135 44.17 7.85 -43.86
N GLU A 136 43.50 8.92 -44.30
CA GLU A 136 42.30 8.80 -45.13
C GLU A 136 42.62 8.19 -46.51
N ALA A 137 43.77 8.53 -47.10
CA ALA A 137 44.26 7.88 -48.31
C ALA A 137 44.57 6.39 -48.08
N ALA A 138 45.22 6.03 -46.97
CA ALA A 138 45.50 4.65 -46.60
C ALA A 138 44.24 3.84 -46.35
N LYS A 139 43.22 4.41 -45.68
CA LYS A 139 41.90 3.78 -45.50
C LYS A 139 41.23 3.53 -46.85
N LYS A 140 41.30 4.49 -47.79
CA LYS A 140 40.76 4.31 -49.14
C LYS A 140 41.50 3.21 -49.92
N THR A 141 42.83 3.16 -49.82
CA THR A 141 43.64 2.08 -50.41
C THR A 141 43.26 0.73 -49.80
N ALA A 142 43.19 0.63 -48.47
CA ALA A 142 42.78 -0.60 -47.79
C ALA A 142 41.37 -1.04 -48.18
N ALA A 143 40.40 -0.13 -48.20
CA ALA A 143 39.05 -0.42 -48.70
C ALA A 143 39.09 -0.96 -50.14
N GLY A 144 39.93 -0.40 -51.01
CA GLY A 144 40.14 -0.91 -52.36
C GLY A 144 40.76 -2.29 -52.43
N THR A 145 41.78 -2.56 -51.63
CA THR A 145 42.49 -3.86 -51.60
C THR A 145 41.60 -4.96 -51.05
N PHE A 146 40.91 -4.73 -49.93
CA PHE A 146 39.95 -5.69 -49.37
C PHE A 146 38.75 -5.92 -50.31
N TYR A 147 38.30 -4.88 -51.02
CA TYR A 147 37.23 -5.01 -52.01
C TYR A 147 37.68 -5.82 -53.25
N ALA A 148 38.91 -5.60 -53.72
CA ALA A 148 39.49 -6.38 -54.82
C ALA A 148 39.66 -7.86 -54.42
N GLU A 149 40.13 -8.12 -53.19
CA GLU A 149 40.22 -9.47 -52.64
C GLU A 149 38.85 -10.15 -52.57
N ALA A 150 37.83 -9.45 -52.08
CA ALA A 150 36.45 -9.93 -52.06
C ALA A 150 35.90 -10.23 -53.47
N ALA A 151 36.40 -9.55 -54.51
CA ALA A 151 35.99 -9.78 -55.89
C ALA A 151 36.70 -10.98 -56.56
N LYS A 152 37.82 -11.46 -56.02
CA LYS A 152 38.51 -12.67 -56.53
C LYS A 152 37.70 -13.94 -56.25
N THR A 153 36.93 -13.94 -55.16
CA THR A 153 35.99 -15.00 -54.83
C THR A 153 34.64 -14.69 -55.48
N TYR A 154 34.27 -15.47 -56.50
CA TYR A 154 32.89 -15.42 -56.99
C TYR A 154 31.97 -15.90 -55.87
N PRO A 155 30.79 -15.28 -55.67
CA PRO A 155 29.83 -15.79 -54.71
C PRO A 155 29.38 -17.18 -55.17
N GLY A 156 29.97 -18.23 -54.61
CA GLY A 156 29.59 -19.61 -54.89
C GLY A 156 28.23 -19.95 -54.30
N ALA A 157 27.77 -21.18 -54.54
CA ALA A 157 26.50 -21.65 -54.00
C ALA A 157 26.57 -21.84 -52.47
N ASP A 158 27.74 -22.18 -51.94
CA ASP A 158 27.95 -22.56 -50.54
C ASP A 158 27.93 -21.38 -49.56
N LYS A 159 27.48 -21.63 -48.33
CA LYS A 159 27.35 -20.63 -47.26
C LYS A 159 28.72 -20.12 -46.77
N GLY A 160 29.72 -21.00 -46.64
CA GLY A 160 31.02 -20.64 -46.08
C GLY A 160 31.78 -19.63 -46.94
N GLU A 161 31.71 -19.78 -48.26
CA GLU A 161 32.32 -18.83 -49.21
C GLU A 161 31.68 -17.45 -49.12
N LYS A 162 30.34 -17.38 -49.01
CA LYS A 162 29.61 -16.11 -48.84
C LYS A 162 29.98 -15.42 -47.52
N GLU A 163 30.14 -16.17 -46.43
CA GLU A 163 30.58 -15.63 -45.14
C GLU A 163 32.03 -15.11 -45.20
N ALA A 164 32.92 -15.79 -45.92
CA ALA A 164 34.30 -15.31 -46.13
C ALA A 164 34.32 -13.97 -46.87
N ILE A 165 33.54 -13.83 -47.95
CA ILE A 165 33.39 -12.57 -48.68
C ILE A 165 32.82 -11.48 -47.77
N LEU A 166 31.82 -11.79 -46.95
CA LEU A 166 31.24 -10.84 -46.00
C LEU A 166 32.27 -10.30 -45.00
N ARG A 167 33.16 -11.14 -44.47
CA ARG A 167 34.24 -10.70 -43.56
C ARG A 167 35.15 -9.66 -44.23
N LEU A 168 35.45 -9.83 -45.51
CA LEU A 168 36.23 -8.86 -46.29
C LEU A 168 35.44 -7.56 -46.50
N LEU A 169 34.16 -7.64 -46.86
CA LEU A 169 33.31 -6.45 -47.04
C LEU A 169 33.12 -5.66 -45.75
N VAL A 170 33.06 -6.32 -44.58
CA VAL A 170 33.03 -5.64 -43.27
C VAL A 170 34.28 -4.78 -43.08
N LYS A 171 35.46 -5.28 -43.48
CA LYS A 171 36.70 -4.48 -43.47
C LYS A 171 36.62 -3.30 -44.44
N VAL A 172 36.08 -3.49 -45.64
CA VAL A 172 35.89 -2.40 -46.63
C VAL A 172 35.05 -1.27 -46.04
N VAL A 173 33.86 -1.58 -45.50
CA VAL A 173 32.95 -0.57 -44.92
C VAL A 173 33.49 0.01 -43.61
N GLY A 174 34.30 -0.76 -42.86
CA GLY A 174 35.01 -0.26 -41.69
C GLY A 174 36.04 0.82 -42.02
N TYR A 175 36.73 0.72 -43.16
CA TYR A 175 37.67 1.74 -43.61
C TYR A 175 37.01 2.88 -44.38
N ALA A 176 36.04 2.58 -45.23
CA ALA A 176 35.33 3.55 -46.06
C ALA A 176 33.86 3.14 -46.20
N PRO A 177 32.94 3.72 -45.41
CA PRO A 177 31.55 3.28 -45.33
C PRO A 177 30.79 3.29 -46.66
N ASP A 178 31.09 4.25 -47.53
CA ASP A 178 30.40 4.43 -48.82
C ASP A 178 31.30 4.01 -50.01
N TYR A 179 32.20 3.05 -49.77
CA TYR A 179 33.10 2.56 -50.80
C TYR A 179 32.36 1.69 -51.83
N LYS A 180 32.07 2.30 -52.99
CA LYS A 180 31.40 1.64 -54.13
C LYS A 180 30.07 0.99 -53.69
N ASP A 181 29.78 -0.21 -54.19
CA ASP A 181 28.61 -1.05 -53.90
C ASP A 181 28.87 -2.03 -52.74
N ALA A 182 29.88 -1.80 -51.88
CA ALA A 182 30.24 -2.75 -50.83
C ALA A 182 29.08 -3.05 -49.86
N LYS A 183 28.29 -2.03 -49.51
CA LYS A 183 27.08 -2.18 -48.68
C LYS A 183 26.01 -3.00 -49.39
N ASP A 184 25.76 -2.75 -50.68
CA ASP A 184 24.79 -3.50 -51.49
C ASP A 184 25.20 -4.97 -51.64
N ARG A 185 26.48 -5.24 -51.90
CA ARG A 185 27.05 -6.60 -51.95
C ARG A 185 26.91 -7.30 -50.60
N GLY A 186 27.21 -6.63 -49.50
CA GLY A 186 27.04 -7.17 -48.15
C GLY A 186 25.58 -7.52 -47.85
N ALA A 187 24.65 -6.60 -48.13
CA ALA A 187 23.21 -6.83 -47.98
C ALA A 187 22.72 -7.99 -48.85
N ARG A 188 23.18 -8.08 -50.10
CA ARG A 188 22.85 -9.18 -51.03
C ARG A 188 23.33 -10.53 -50.52
N LEU A 189 24.58 -10.65 -50.06
CA LEU A 189 25.12 -11.90 -49.55
C LEU A 189 24.35 -12.38 -48.32
N CYS A 190 24.07 -11.48 -47.37
CA CYS A 190 23.22 -11.79 -46.21
C CYS A 190 21.84 -12.30 -46.64
N TYR A 191 21.20 -11.62 -47.60
CA TYR A 191 19.90 -12.01 -48.14
C TYR A 191 19.92 -13.37 -48.83
N ASP A 192 20.97 -13.66 -49.61
CA ASP A 192 21.12 -14.92 -50.34
C ASP A 192 21.40 -16.09 -49.38
N ILE A 193 22.16 -15.88 -48.29
CA ILE A 193 22.32 -16.86 -47.21
C ILE A 193 20.99 -17.11 -46.51
N ALA A 194 20.28 -16.03 -46.13
CA ALA A 194 18.97 -16.12 -45.47
C ALA A 194 17.96 -16.90 -46.33
N SER A 195 17.85 -16.56 -47.61
CA SER A 195 16.94 -17.23 -48.55
C SER A 195 17.27 -18.70 -48.77
N GLY A 196 18.55 -19.09 -48.65
CA GLY A 196 18.95 -20.49 -48.68
C GLY A 196 18.49 -21.25 -47.44
N LEU A 197 18.70 -20.67 -46.26
CA LEU A 197 18.31 -21.23 -44.96
C LEU A 197 16.78 -21.26 -44.77
N GLU A 198 16.05 -20.29 -45.33
CA GLU A 198 14.58 -20.24 -45.27
C GLU A 198 13.92 -21.45 -45.96
N LYS A 199 14.60 -22.07 -46.94
CA LYS A 199 14.14 -23.30 -47.59
C LYS A 199 14.34 -24.55 -46.74
N GLY A 200 15.11 -24.45 -45.64
CA GLY A 200 15.31 -25.54 -44.71
C GLY A 200 14.03 -25.92 -43.98
N GLU A 201 13.97 -27.15 -43.48
CA GLU A 201 12.82 -27.66 -42.72
C GLU A 201 13.06 -27.62 -41.21
N THR A 202 14.28 -27.37 -40.76
CA THR A 202 14.58 -27.37 -39.32
C THR A 202 14.34 -26.00 -38.69
N VAL A 203 13.94 -26.00 -37.41
CA VAL A 203 13.79 -24.76 -36.64
C VAL A 203 15.12 -23.97 -36.60
N SER A 204 16.26 -24.65 -36.44
CA SER A 204 17.59 -24.02 -36.38
C SER A 204 17.94 -23.25 -37.67
N GLU A 205 17.62 -23.81 -38.84
CA GLU A 205 17.85 -23.15 -40.12
C GLU A 205 16.97 -21.92 -40.29
N LEU A 206 15.68 -22.02 -39.95
CA LEU A 206 14.75 -20.89 -40.02
C LEU A 206 15.13 -19.77 -39.04
N GLN A 207 15.60 -20.12 -37.83
CA GLN A 207 16.15 -19.15 -36.87
C GLN A 207 17.36 -18.42 -37.46
N SER A 208 18.30 -19.18 -38.04
CA SER A 208 19.45 -18.62 -38.73
C SER A 208 19.04 -17.72 -39.90
N ALA A 209 17.99 -18.10 -40.66
CA ALA A 209 17.47 -17.29 -41.76
C ALA A 209 16.98 -15.92 -41.27
N VAL A 210 16.23 -15.87 -40.15
CA VAL A 210 15.77 -14.63 -39.53
C VAL A 210 16.96 -13.73 -39.14
N GLU A 211 17.98 -14.29 -38.50
CA GLU A 211 19.19 -13.55 -38.12
C GLU A 211 19.91 -12.97 -39.35
N TRP A 212 20.01 -13.74 -40.43
CA TRP A 212 20.64 -13.28 -41.67
C TRP A 212 19.83 -12.20 -42.38
N TYR A 213 18.49 -12.26 -42.38
CA TYR A 213 17.65 -11.17 -42.87
C TYR A 213 17.81 -9.89 -42.02
N GLN A 214 17.90 -10.01 -40.68
CA GLN A 214 18.20 -8.86 -39.81
C GLN A 214 19.60 -8.29 -40.10
N ASN A 215 20.58 -9.13 -40.35
CA ASN A 215 21.92 -8.68 -40.75
C ASN A 215 21.90 -7.95 -42.09
N ALA A 216 21.10 -8.38 -43.07
CA ALA A 216 20.91 -7.63 -44.31
C ALA A 216 20.38 -6.21 -44.04
N GLN A 217 19.45 -6.05 -43.10
CA GLN A 217 18.94 -4.73 -42.68
C GLN A 217 19.98 -3.85 -41.99
N LYS A 218 20.99 -4.43 -41.34
CA LYS A 218 22.13 -3.68 -40.76
C LYS A 218 23.04 -3.10 -41.85
N TRP A 219 23.16 -3.79 -42.99
CA TRP A 219 23.91 -3.27 -44.14
C TRP A 219 23.14 -2.16 -44.85
N ILE A 220 21.86 -2.42 -45.17
CA ILE A 220 20.96 -1.47 -45.82
C ILE A 220 19.57 -1.62 -45.20
N ALA A 221 19.11 -0.57 -44.53
CA ALA A 221 17.78 -0.54 -43.95
C ALA A 221 16.71 -0.69 -45.06
N GLY A 222 15.75 -1.60 -44.86
CA GLY A 222 14.71 -1.87 -45.85
C GLY A 222 15.22 -2.53 -47.15
N TYR A 223 16.37 -3.21 -47.12
CA TYR A 223 16.87 -3.94 -48.28
C TYR A 223 15.84 -4.97 -48.76
N LYS A 224 15.36 -4.83 -50.01
CA LYS A 224 14.34 -5.69 -50.63
C LYS A 224 13.11 -5.89 -49.74
N ASP A 225 12.59 -7.10 -49.67
CA ASP A 225 11.47 -7.56 -48.85
C ASP A 225 11.90 -8.14 -47.50
N THR A 226 13.12 -7.83 -47.00
CA THR A 226 13.65 -8.38 -45.74
C THR A 226 12.71 -8.18 -44.56
N ALA A 227 12.00 -7.05 -44.48
CA ALA A 227 11.04 -6.81 -43.40
C ALA A 227 9.88 -7.82 -43.44
N SER A 228 9.28 -8.03 -44.62
CA SER A 228 8.24 -9.03 -44.83
C SER A 228 8.75 -10.44 -44.56
N LYS A 229 9.98 -10.75 -44.99
CA LYS A 229 10.63 -12.04 -44.76
C LYS A 229 10.87 -12.33 -43.28
N ILE A 230 11.41 -11.37 -42.53
CA ILE A 230 11.56 -11.47 -41.07
C ILE A 230 10.20 -11.77 -40.44
N GLN A 231 9.15 -11.08 -40.88
CA GLN A 231 7.80 -11.32 -40.38
C GLN A 231 7.32 -12.75 -40.65
N THR A 232 7.34 -13.19 -41.90
CA THR A 232 6.81 -14.51 -42.29
C THR A 232 7.63 -15.66 -41.72
N THR A 233 8.96 -15.58 -41.81
CA THR A 233 9.85 -16.64 -41.32
C THR A 233 9.80 -16.73 -39.78
N SER A 234 9.75 -15.58 -39.08
CA SER A 234 9.61 -15.60 -37.61
C SER A 234 8.28 -16.22 -37.18
N TYR A 235 7.19 -15.93 -37.88
CA TYR A 235 5.91 -16.58 -37.60
C TYR A 235 6.02 -18.11 -37.75
N SER A 236 6.64 -18.60 -38.84
CA SER A 236 6.86 -20.04 -39.05
C SER A 236 7.74 -20.67 -37.96
N VAL A 237 8.80 -20.00 -37.51
CA VAL A 237 9.64 -20.44 -36.39
C VAL A 237 8.81 -20.55 -35.11
N GLY A 238 8.02 -19.53 -34.80
CA GLY A 238 7.13 -19.53 -33.64
C GLY A 238 6.13 -20.67 -33.65
N SER A 239 5.49 -20.93 -34.79
CA SER A 239 4.55 -22.04 -34.97
C SER A 239 5.20 -23.41 -34.75
N ARG A 240 6.39 -23.65 -35.31
CA ARG A 240 7.11 -24.93 -35.14
C ARG A 240 7.63 -25.13 -33.71
N LEU A 241 8.12 -24.06 -33.07
CA LEU A 241 8.50 -24.13 -31.66
C LEU A 241 7.29 -24.48 -30.78
N LYS A 242 6.13 -23.89 -31.05
CA LYS A 242 4.90 -24.20 -30.31
C LYS A 242 4.53 -25.68 -30.34
N GLU A 243 4.80 -26.40 -31.43
CA GLU A 243 4.47 -27.83 -31.58
C GLU A 243 5.20 -28.73 -30.58
N ASP A 244 6.39 -28.34 -30.12
CA ASP A 244 7.14 -29.07 -29.08
C ASP A 244 6.38 -29.08 -27.73
N GLY A 245 5.51 -28.09 -27.49
CA GLY A 245 4.63 -28.04 -26.32
C GLY A 245 5.34 -27.84 -24.98
N THR A 246 6.66 -27.61 -24.97
CA THR A 246 7.44 -27.40 -23.75
C THR A 246 7.51 -25.92 -23.34
N VAL A 247 7.67 -25.68 -22.05
CA VAL A 247 7.82 -24.34 -21.43
C VAL A 247 8.96 -23.54 -22.10
N PRO A 248 10.20 -24.07 -22.27
CA PRO A 248 11.26 -23.35 -22.98
C PRO A 248 10.93 -23.04 -24.44
N SER A 249 10.12 -23.89 -25.08
CA SER A 249 9.73 -23.69 -26.47
C SER A 249 8.68 -22.60 -26.62
N TYR A 250 7.71 -22.49 -25.70
CA TYR A 250 6.77 -21.36 -25.68
C TYR A 250 7.45 -20.02 -25.49
N ASP A 251 8.47 -19.95 -24.62
CA ASP A 251 9.28 -18.75 -24.41
C ASP A 251 9.98 -18.28 -25.70
N LYS A 252 10.60 -19.23 -26.41
CA LYS A 252 11.23 -18.94 -27.69
C LYS A 252 10.18 -18.57 -28.74
N ALA A 253 9.07 -19.30 -28.82
CA ALA A 253 8.00 -19.05 -29.77
C ALA A 253 7.43 -17.62 -29.62
N TYR A 254 7.23 -17.16 -28.39
CA TYR A 254 6.79 -15.81 -28.09
C TYR A 254 7.71 -14.74 -28.70
N ALA A 255 9.03 -14.86 -28.51
CA ALA A 255 9.99 -13.90 -29.06
C ALA A 255 9.87 -13.78 -30.59
N TYR A 256 9.66 -14.90 -31.27
CA TYR A 256 9.47 -14.94 -32.72
C TYR A 256 8.11 -14.39 -33.17
N PHE A 257 7.01 -14.66 -32.46
CA PHE A 257 5.71 -14.05 -32.78
C PHE A 257 5.70 -12.53 -32.58
N LYS A 258 6.44 -12.04 -31.57
CA LYS A 258 6.65 -10.60 -31.37
C LYS A 258 7.48 -10.00 -32.49
N LEU A 259 8.55 -10.67 -32.90
CA LEU A 259 9.37 -10.24 -34.05
C LEU A 259 8.56 -10.22 -35.35
N ALA A 260 7.58 -11.12 -35.49
CA ALA A 260 6.65 -11.12 -36.61
C ALA A 260 5.61 -9.99 -36.60
N GLY A 261 5.60 -9.12 -35.57
CA GLY A 261 4.58 -8.08 -35.43
C GLY A 261 3.14 -8.61 -35.30
N SER A 262 2.99 -9.92 -35.08
CA SER A 262 1.72 -10.65 -35.20
C SER A 262 1.39 -11.43 -33.93
N TYR A 263 1.89 -11.00 -32.77
CA TYR A 263 1.66 -11.68 -31.49
C TYR A 263 0.18 -11.87 -31.17
N LYS A 264 -0.71 -10.94 -31.54
CA LYS A 264 -2.16 -11.11 -31.36
C LYS A 264 -2.72 -12.33 -32.09
N ASN A 265 -2.02 -12.80 -33.11
CA ASN A 265 -2.34 -14.00 -33.89
C ASN A 265 -1.52 -15.23 -33.45
N ALA A 266 -0.70 -15.13 -32.39
CA ALA A 266 0.02 -16.27 -31.86
C ALA A 266 -0.96 -17.34 -31.36
N PRO A 267 -0.59 -18.62 -31.36
CA PRO A 267 -1.40 -19.68 -30.75
C PRO A 267 -1.74 -19.35 -29.30
N GLY A 268 -2.96 -19.69 -28.88
CA GLY A 268 -3.44 -19.28 -27.55
C GLY A 268 -2.67 -19.90 -26.41
N GLU A 269 -2.03 -21.06 -26.59
CA GLU A 269 -1.14 -21.68 -25.61
C GLU A 269 0.05 -20.77 -25.29
N VAL A 270 0.64 -20.14 -26.31
CA VAL A 270 1.75 -19.19 -26.15
C VAL A 270 1.26 -17.92 -25.48
N GLN A 271 0.10 -17.41 -25.88
CA GLN A 271 -0.49 -16.21 -25.26
C GLN A 271 -0.81 -16.43 -23.76
N VAL A 272 -1.45 -17.56 -23.43
CA VAL A 272 -1.78 -17.95 -22.03
C VAL A 272 -0.51 -18.15 -21.21
N TYR A 273 0.51 -18.80 -21.78
CA TYR A 273 1.78 -19.01 -21.09
C TYR A 273 2.50 -17.69 -20.78
N GLU A 274 2.57 -16.76 -21.74
CA GLU A 274 3.16 -15.44 -21.52
C GLU A 274 2.37 -14.60 -20.53
N PHE A 275 1.04 -14.65 -20.60
CA PHE A 275 0.17 -14.03 -19.60
C PHE A 275 0.48 -14.58 -18.21
N TYR A 276 0.56 -15.90 -18.06
CA TYR A 276 0.92 -16.56 -16.81
C TYR A 276 2.31 -16.13 -16.29
N LYS A 277 3.33 -16.07 -17.16
CA LYS A 277 4.65 -15.56 -16.78
C LYS A 277 4.59 -14.13 -16.26
N LYS A 278 3.85 -13.25 -16.93
CA LYS A 278 3.68 -11.86 -16.47
C LYS A 278 2.97 -11.83 -15.12
N VAL A 279 1.89 -12.60 -14.93
CA VAL A 279 1.21 -12.75 -13.63
C VAL A 279 2.18 -13.13 -12.51
N LEU A 280 3.08 -14.09 -12.75
CA LEU A 280 4.09 -14.50 -11.75
C LEU A 280 5.07 -13.38 -11.38
N ALA A 281 5.36 -12.46 -12.30
CA ALA A 281 6.23 -11.32 -12.08
C ALA A 281 5.55 -10.14 -11.37
N LEU A 282 4.21 -10.11 -11.29
CA LEU A 282 3.46 -9.04 -10.63
C LEU A 282 3.46 -9.19 -9.11
N THR A 283 3.17 -8.07 -8.43
CA THR A 283 2.95 -8.05 -6.99
C THR A 283 1.47 -8.30 -6.65
N ASN A 284 1.22 -8.98 -5.53
CA ASN A 284 -0.11 -9.11 -4.93
C ASN A 284 -0.52 -7.88 -4.11
N GLU A 285 0.28 -6.82 -4.16
CA GLU A 285 0.08 -5.64 -3.34
C GLU A 285 -0.35 -4.45 -4.20
N SER A 286 -1.22 -3.62 -3.65
CA SER A 286 -1.65 -2.39 -4.29
C SER A 286 -2.12 -1.38 -3.27
N ARG A 287 -1.90 -0.09 -3.55
CA ARG A 287 -2.39 1.00 -2.71
C ARG A 287 -3.26 1.94 -3.53
N ALA A 288 -4.49 2.11 -3.06
CA ALA A 288 -5.46 3.04 -3.65
C ALA A 288 -5.09 4.49 -3.33
N GLY A 289 -5.62 5.42 -4.14
CA GLY A 289 -5.54 6.86 -3.83
C GLY A 289 -6.22 7.22 -2.50
N SER A 290 -7.22 6.43 -2.08
CA SER A 290 -7.90 6.55 -0.79
C SER A 290 -7.06 6.09 0.41
N GLY A 291 -5.90 5.46 0.19
CA GLY A 291 -5.06 4.89 1.23
C GLY A 291 -5.33 3.41 1.55
N ASN A 292 -6.41 2.82 1.00
CA ASN A 292 -6.67 1.38 1.09
C ASN A 292 -5.49 0.56 0.55
N TYR A 293 -5.17 -0.55 1.21
CA TYR A 293 -4.04 -1.40 0.87
C TYR A 293 -4.49 -2.84 0.62
N LEU A 294 -4.31 -3.32 -0.61
CA LEU A 294 -4.51 -4.72 -0.96
C LEU A 294 -3.24 -5.52 -0.68
N LYS A 295 -3.40 -6.72 -0.12
CA LYS A 295 -2.38 -7.74 0.05
C LYS A 295 -2.99 -9.14 -0.08
N THR A 296 -2.17 -10.18 0.07
CA THR A 296 -2.64 -11.57 0.24
C THR A 296 -2.39 -12.12 1.64
N SER A 297 -3.24 -13.04 2.09
CA SER A 297 -3.03 -13.84 3.31
C SER A 297 -3.14 -15.34 3.04
N ALA A 298 -2.47 -16.13 3.87
CA ALA A 298 -2.59 -17.59 3.90
C ALA A 298 -3.64 -18.08 4.93
N SER A 299 -4.15 -17.17 5.75
CA SER A 299 -5.15 -17.45 6.79
C SER A 299 -6.56 -17.57 6.19
N ALA A 300 -7.50 -18.11 6.97
CA ALA A 300 -8.92 -18.16 6.58
C ALA A 300 -9.47 -16.75 6.30
N SER A 301 -10.43 -16.66 5.36
CA SER A 301 -11.13 -15.42 5.06
C SER A 301 -12.00 -14.96 6.23
N GLY A 302 -12.02 -13.67 6.49
CA GLY A 302 -12.83 -13.01 7.50
C GLY A 302 -12.64 -11.49 7.47
N ASN A 303 -13.51 -10.79 8.20
CA ASN A 303 -13.42 -9.34 8.35
C ASN A 303 -13.12 -9.00 9.80
N ARG A 304 -12.18 -8.08 10.02
CA ARG A 304 -11.72 -7.66 11.35
C ARG A 304 -11.66 -6.14 11.43
N LEU A 305 -12.04 -5.60 12.57
CA LEU A 305 -11.96 -4.16 12.85
C LEU A 305 -11.25 -4.00 14.20
N ASP A 306 -10.04 -3.47 14.17
CA ASP A 306 -9.28 -3.14 15.37
C ASP A 306 -9.41 -1.64 15.64
N VAL A 307 -9.76 -1.30 16.87
CA VAL A 307 -9.82 0.09 17.35
C VAL A 307 -8.83 0.25 18.48
N VAL A 308 -7.81 1.09 18.27
CA VAL A 308 -6.80 1.39 19.28
C VAL A 308 -6.99 2.82 19.73
N TYR A 309 -7.47 2.99 20.96
CA TYR A 309 -7.65 4.31 21.56
C TYR A 309 -6.29 4.93 21.90
N GLU A 310 -6.13 6.19 21.53
CA GLU A 310 -4.96 6.99 21.88
C GLU A 310 -5.06 7.46 23.34
N LYS A 311 -3.91 7.66 23.99
CA LYS A 311 -3.86 8.29 25.31
C LYS A 311 -4.46 9.70 25.21
N ARG A 312 -5.45 10.01 26.05
CA ARG A 312 -6.15 11.29 25.98
C ARG A 312 -5.25 12.44 26.43
N SER A 313 -5.30 13.56 25.70
CA SER A 313 -4.61 14.79 26.09
C SER A 313 -5.46 15.56 27.09
N MET A 314 -4.85 16.03 28.17
CA MET A 314 -5.51 16.92 29.15
C MET A 314 -5.86 18.29 28.56
N SER A 315 -5.26 18.70 27.44
CA SER A 315 -5.69 19.92 26.72
C SER A 315 -6.98 19.75 25.93
N THR A 316 -7.43 18.51 25.69
CA THR A 316 -8.67 18.17 24.97
C THR A 316 -9.36 16.96 25.63
N PRO A 317 -9.75 17.06 26.91
CA PRO A 317 -10.18 15.89 27.70
C PRO A 317 -11.56 15.35 27.28
N PHE A 318 -12.33 16.13 26.52
CA PHE A 318 -13.68 15.77 26.05
C PHE A 318 -13.69 15.08 24.69
N VAL A 319 -12.51 14.80 24.15
CA VAL A 319 -12.34 14.20 22.84
C VAL A 319 -11.51 12.93 22.98
N ARG A 320 -12.07 11.80 22.56
CA ARG A 320 -11.36 10.53 22.48
C ARG A 320 -11.00 10.26 21.03
N LYS A 321 -9.71 10.04 20.78
CA LYS A 321 -9.16 9.68 19.48
C LYS A 321 -8.83 8.20 19.44
N ALA A 322 -9.01 7.58 18.28
CA ALA A 322 -8.59 6.21 18.05
C ALA A 322 -8.06 6.02 16.64
N ALA A 323 -7.00 5.24 16.49
CA ALA A 323 -6.62 4.66 15.22
C ALA A 323 -7.48 3.44 14.93
N VAL A 324 -7.99 3.34 13.72
CA VAL A 324 -8.81 2.20 13.28
C VAL A 324 -8.11 1.50 12.14
N LYS A 325 -8.04 0.17 12.25
CA LYS A 325 -7.60 -0.69 11.17
C LYS A 325 -8.73 -1.68 10.86
N ALA A 326 -9.25 -1.63 9.64
CA ALA A 326 -10.17 -2.64 9.13
C ALA A 326 -9.42 -3.55 8.17
N GLU A 327 -9.62 -4.86 8.28
CA GLU A 327 -9.11 -5.86 7.34
C GLU A 327 -10.32 -6.62 6.78
N SER A 328 -10.48 -6.61 5.45
CA SER A 328 -11.58 -7.30 4.76
C SER A 328 -11.03 -8.34 3.80
N SER A 329 -11.47 -9.59 3.94
CA SER A 329 -11.13 -10.69 3.02
C SER A 329 -12.33 -11.57 2.64
N ALA A 330 -13.45 -11.40 3.35
CA ALA A 330 -14.77 -11.82 2.92
C ALA A 330 -15.53 -10.57 2.45
N PHE A 331 -15.44 -10.25 1.17
CA PHE A 331 -16.02 -9.04 0.59
C PHE A 331 -17.54 -9.13 0.55
N SER A 332 -18.20 -8.00 0.76
CA SER A 332 -19.66 -7.90 0.76
C SER A 332 -20.23 -7.62 -0.64
N ILE A 333 -21.44 -8.11 -0.89
CA ILE A 333 -22.22 -7.74 -2.08
C ILE A 333 -23.43 -6.94 -1.61
N PHE A 334 -23.36 -5.62 -1.79
CA PHE A 334 -24.44 -4.70 -1.40
C PHE A 334 -25.48 -4.51 -2.51
N ASN A 335 -25.12 -4.86 -3.75
CA ASN A 335 -26.04 -4.88 -4.87
C ASN A 335 -25.98 -6.25 -5.56
N PRO A 336 -26.87 -7.18 -5.20
CA PRO A 336 -26.89 -8.53 -5.78
C PRO A 336 -27.22 -8.58 -7.27
N LYS A 337 -27.64 -7.45 -7.88
CA LYS A 337 -27.88 -7.34 -9.33
C LYS A 337 -26.62 -6.96 -10.11
N SER A 338 -25.51 -6.68 -9.43
CA SER A 338 -24.22 -6.41 -10.08
C SER A 338 -23.76 -7.63 -10.87
N ASP A 339 -23.36 -7.41 -12.12
CA ASP A 339 -22.81 -8.43 -13.02
C ASP A 339 -21.27 -8.47 -13.00
N VAL A 340 -20.64 -7.56 -12.25
CA VAL A 340 -19.19 -7.38 -12.21
C VAL A 340 -18.48 -8.50 -11.45
N VAL A 341 -19.10 -9.01 -10.39
CA VAL A 341 -18.52 -10.04 -9.50
C VAL A 341 -19.46 -11.24 -9.41
N PHE A 342 -18.99 -12.37 -9.90
CA PHE A 342 -19.68 -13.66 -9.86
C PHE A 342 -18.65 -14.80 -9.74
N ILE A 343 -19.10 -16.02 -9.45
CA ILE A 343 -18.20 -17.16 -9.26
C ILE A 343 -17.29 -17.36 -10.49
N GLY A 344 -15.97 -17.42 -10.25
CA GLY A 344 -14.97 -17.53 -11.31
C GLY A 344 -14.63 -16.24 -12.05
N ALA A 345 -15.29 -15.10 -11.80
CA ALA A 345 -14.94 -13.82 -12.41
C ALA A 345 -13.50 -13.42 -12.07
N ILE A 346 -12.80 -12.76 -13.00
CA ILE A 346 -11.45 -12.23 -12.79
C ILE A 346 -11.52 -10.71 -12.74
N VAL A 347 -10.81 -10.12 -11.79
CA VAL A 347 -10.80 -8.68 -11.52
C VAL A 347 -9.35 -8.20 -11.46
N ASP A 348 -9.11 -6.98 -11.95
CA ASP A 348 -7.83 -6.32 -11.85
C ASP A 348 -7.47 -6.02 -10.38
N GLY A 349 -6.27 -6.41 -9.94
CA GLY A 349 -5.90 -6.30 -8.53
C GLY A 349 -5.90 -4.87 -8.00
N LYS A 350 -5.47 -3.88 -8.80
CA LYS A 350 -5.48 -2.48 -8.36
C LYS A 350 -6.90 -1.98 -8.07
N SER A 351 -7.85 -2.38 -8.93
CA SER A 351 -9.26 -2.00 -8.80
C SER A 351 -9.95 -2.51 -7.52
N ILE A 352 -9.40 -3.55 -6.86
CA ILE A 352 -9.92 -4.09 -5.60
C ILE A 352 -9.65 -3.11 -4.44
N ALA A 353 -8.42 -2.57 -4.37
CA ALA A 353 -8.07 -1.55 -3.37
C ALA A 353 -8.90 -0.28 -3.57
N ASP A 354 -9.18 0.07 -4.83
CA ASP A 354 -10.02 1.21 -5.21
C ASP A 354 -11.54 0.93 -5.05
N GLU A 355 -11.93 -0.29 -4.65
CA GLU A 355 -13.33 -0.74 -4.49
C GLU A 355 -14.17 -0.63 -5.79
N THR A 356 -13.52 -0.59 -6.96
CA THR A 356 -14.19 -0.50 -8.28
C THR A 356 -14.36 -1.84 -8.98
N PHE A 357 -13.59 -2.85 -8.58
CA PHE A 357 -13.68 -4.24 -9.06
C PHE A 357 -13.72 -4.40 -10.59
N LYS A 358 -12.86 -3.66 -11.31
CA LYS A 358 -12.79 -3.69 -12.77
C LYS A 358 -12.57 -5.12 -13.31
N PRO A 359 -13.49 -5.67 -14.12
CA PRO A 359 -13.37 -7.04 -14.61
C PRO A 359 -12.29 -7.17 -15.69
N ILE A 360 -11.65 -8.34 -15.76
CA ILE A 360 -10.76 -8.75 -16.86
C ILE A 360 -11.52 -9.74 -17.73
N LEU A 361 -11.86 -9.31 -18.94
CA LEU A 361 -12.63 -10.10 -19.90
C LEU A 361 -11.69 -10.84 -20.84
N ALA A 362 -11.65 -12.17 -20.71
CA ALA A 362 -10.90 -13.06 -21.58
C ALA A 362 -11.63 -14.41 -21.71
N SER A 363 -11.33 -15.18 -22.76
CA SER A 363 -11.81 -16.54 -22.95
C SER A 363 -11.29 -17.45 -21.83
N ARG A 364 -12.20 -18.24 -21.25
CA ARG A 364 -11.96 -19.05 -20.05
C ARG A 364 -12.07 -20.53 -20.36
N ALA A 365 -11.22 -21.34 -19.76
CA ALA A 365 -11.38 -22.79 -19.79
C ALA A 365 -12.65 -23.18 -19.02
N PRO A 366 -13.36 -24.27 -19.39
CA PRO A 366 -14.45 -24.80 -18.58
C PRO A 366 -13.99 -25.04 -17.14
N MET A 367 -14.89 -24.80 -16.18
CA MET A 367 -14.56 -24.85 -14.76
C MET A 367 -15.71 -25.46 -13.97
N ASP A 368 -15.38 -26.34 -13.04
CA ASP A 368 -16.35 -26.93 -12.13
C ASP A 368 -16.63 -26.01 -10.95
N ILE A 369 -17.90 -25.95 -10.57
CA ILE A 369 -18.37 -25.34 -9.33
C ILE A 369 -19.05 -26.38 -8.46
N THR A 370 -18.86 -26.25 -7.15
CA THR A 370 -19.45 -27.13 -6.14
C THR A 370 -20.22 -26.31 -5.11
N ILE A 371 -21.46 -26.71 -4.83
CA ILE A 371 -22.29 -26.16 -3.76
C ILE A 371 -22.01 -26.89 -2.44
N ASP A 372 -21.82 -26.14 -1.35
CA ASP A 372 -21.55 -26.70 -0.01
C ASP A 372 -22.82 -27.08 0.77
N LEU A 373 -23.87 -27.51 0.07
CA LEU A 373 -25.16 -27.86 0.67
C LEU A 373 -25.29 -29.39 0.79
N PRO A 374 -25.13 -29.99 1.99
CA PRO A 374 -25.07 -31.45 2.13
C PRO A 374 -26.37 -32.17 1.77
N THR A 375 -27.49 -31.47 1.84
CA THR A 375 -28.83 -32.02 1.55
C THR A 375 -29.25 -31.88 0.09
N ILE A 376 -28.38 -31.37 -0.79
CA ILE A 376 -28.70 -31.20 -2.21
C ILE A 376 -28.93 -32.57 -2.88
N LYS A 377 -29.97 -32.64 -3.72
CA LYS A 377 -30.25 -33.84 -4.51
C LYS A 377 -29.27 -33.97 -5.66
N GLY A 378 -28.78 -35.19 -5.90
CA GLY A 378 -27.90 -35.49 -7.03
C GLY A 378 -26.47 -34.98 -6.81
N SER A 379 -25.79 -34.63 -7.90
CA SER A 379 -24.40 -34.15 -7.84
C SER A 379 -24.33 -32.73 -7.28
N PRO A 380 -23.50 -32.45 -6.26
CA PRO A 380 -23.25 -31.10 -5.77
C PRO A 380 -22.36 -30.27 -6.71
N THR A 381 -21.85 -30.89 -7.78
CA THR A 381 -20.90 -30.28 -8.73
C THR A 381 -21.51 -30.18 -10.12
N VAL A 382 -21.23 -29.07 -10.81
CA VAL A 382 -21.59 -28.84 -12.21
C VAL A 382 -20.50 -28.03 -12.92
N THR A 383 -20.26 -28.33 -14.19
CA THR A 383 -19.32 -27.58 -15.04
C THR A 383 -19.98 -26.35 -15.64
N ILE A 384 -19.31 -25.20 -15.53
CA ILE A 384 -19.58 -24.00 -16.31
C ILE A 384 -18.76 -24.09 -17.60
N ALA A 385 -19.42 -24.28 -18.73
CA ALA A 385 -18.74 -24.43 -20.02
C ALA A 385 -18.00 -23.16 -20.46
N ASP A 386 -18.54 -21.98 -20.15
CA ASP A 386 -17.94 -20.69 -20.46
C ASP A 386 -17.98 -19.76 -19.23
N PRO A 387 -16.96 -19.83 -18.34
CA PRO A 387 -16.88 -18.99 -17.15
C PRO A 387 -16.65 -17.51 -17.41
N SER A 388 -16.49 -17.08 -18.68
CA SER A 388 -16.38 -15.66 -19.01
C SER A 388 -17.73 -14.92 -18.93
N LYS A 389 -18.84 -15.67 -18.90
CA LYS A 389 -20.21 -15.13 -18.94
C LYS A 389 -20.91 -15.28 -17.60
N TYR A 390 -21.36 -14.16 -17.04
CA TYR A 390 -22.23 -14.12 -15.86
C TYR A 390 -23.45 -15.04 -16.02
N SER A 391 -24.11 -15.01 -17.18
CA SER A 391 -25.30 -15.82 -17.46
C SER A 391 -25.03 -17.33 -17.39
N ALA A 392 -23.88 -17.80 -17.85
CA ALA A 392 -23.50 -19.21 -17.80
C ALA A 392 -23.28 -19.67 -16.35
N ALA A 393 -22.61 -18.84 -15.54
CA ALA A 393 -22.43 -19.11 -14.12
C ALA A 393 -23.78 -19.16 -13.38
N GLN A 394 -24.68 -18.21 -13.63
CA GLN A 394 -26.02 -18.21 -13.03
C GLN A 394 -26.87 -19.42 -13.45
N GLN A 395 -26.79 -19.86 -14.71
CA GLN A 395 -27.48 -21.06 -15.17
C GLN A 395 -26.96 -22.32 -14.45
N ALA A 396 -25.65 -22.44 -14.27
CA ALA A 396 -25.04 -23.55 -13.55
C ALA A 396 -25.49 -23.59 -12.08
N ILE A 397 -25.49 -22.44 -11.39
CA ILE A 397 -25.97 -22.33 -10.00
C ILE A 397 -27.46 -22.68 -9.91
N LYS A 398 -28.30 -22.15 -10.82
CA LYS A 398 -29.72 -22.49 -10.88
C LYS A 398 -29.95 -23.98 -11.09
N LYS A 399 -29.13 -24.64 -11.91
CA LYS A 399 -29.22 -26.08 -12.13
C LYS A 399 -28.96 -26.87 -10.85
N LEU A 400 -27.95 -26.46 -10.05
CA LEU A 400 -27.69 -27.07 -8.74
C LEU A 400 -28.87 -26.86 -7.79
N VAL A 401 -29.33 -25.62 -7.62
CA VAL A 401 -30.39 -25.27 -6.68
C VAL A 401 -31.74 -25.92 -7.06
N ASN A 402 -32.06 -25.99 -8.35
CA ASN A 402 -33.31 -26.59 -8.84
C ASN A 402 -33.34 -28.12 -8.72
N ALA A 403 -32.21 -28.78 -8.43
CA ALA A 403 -32.24 -30.20 -8.08
C ALA A 403 -33.06 -30.45 -6.80
N GLY A 404 -33.20 -29.44 -5.93
CA GLY A 404 -33.92 -29.53 -4.67
C GLY A 404 -33.09 -30.20 -3.57
N THR A 405 -33.70 -30.43 -2.41
CA THR A 405 -33.03 -31.02 -1.24
C THR A 405 -33.80 -32.22 -0.67
N ASP A 406 -33.08 -33.18 -0.09
CA ASP A 406 -33.65 -34.37 0.59
C ASP A 406 -33.93 -34.13 2.09
N GLY A 407 -33.77 -32.90 2.57
CA GLY A 407 -33.98 -32.56 3.98
C GLY A 407 -33.96 -31.06 4.25
N THR A 408 -34.00 -30.73 5.55
CA THR A 408 -33.92 -29.36 6.04
C THR A 408 -32.58 -28.73 5.68
N ILE A 409 -32.61 -27.47 5.24
CA ILE A 409 -31.41 -26.71 4.93
C ILE A 409 -30.89 -26.07 6.21
N PRO A 410 -29.66 -26.39 6.65
CA PRO A 410 -29.07 -25.72 7.80
C PRO A 410 -28.81 -24.25 7.45
N VAL A 411 -29.27 -23.33 8.29
CA VAL A 411 -29.00 -21.88 8.14
C VAL A 411 -27.90 -21.49 9.11
N ARG A 412 -26.76 -21.03 8.59
CA ARG A 412 -25.70 -20.44 9.44
C ARG A 412 -25.99 -18.95 9.64
N ALA A 413 -26.42 -18.60 10.85
CA ALA A 413 -26.72 -17.22 11.23
C ALA A 413 -25.53 -16.58 11.96
N GLU A 414 -25.02 -15.49 11.42
CA GLU A 414 -23.89 -14.72 11.94
C GLU A 414 -24.37 -13.32 12.34
N TYR A 415 -23.92 -12.85 13.51
CA TYR A 415 -24.31 -11.57 14.10
C TYR A 415 -23.06 -10.76 14.40
N ARG A 416 -23.02 -9.51 13.94
CA ARG A 416 -21.95 -8.57 14.27
C ARG A 416 -22.55 -7.26 14.75
N TYR A 417 -22.14 -6.83 15.94
CA TYR A 417 -22.51 -5.56 16.55
C TYR A 417 -21.30 -4.64 16.53
N VAL A 418 -21.45 -3.43 16.02
CA VAL A 418 -20.40 -2.41 16.02
C VAL A 418 -20.98 -1.12 16.58
N ASP A 419 -20.38 -0.63 17.65
CA ASP A 419 -20.67 0.71 18.18
C ASP A 419 -20.04 1.75 17.26
N VAL A 420 -20.87 2.47 16.50
CA VAL A 420 -20.45 3.39 15.45
C VAL A 420 -20.36 4.80 16.02
N LYS A 421 -19.16 5.38 15.99
CA LYS A 421 -18.90 6.73 16.52
C LYS A 421 -18.82 7.83 15.48
N SER A 422 -18.68 7.48 14.20
CA SER A 422 -18.60 8.43 13.10
C SER A 422 -19.02 7.79 11.78
N SER A 423 -19.32 8.61 10.77
CA SER A 423 -19.67 8.11 9.43
C SER A 423 -18.50 7.38 8.78
N GLU A 424 -17.27 7.78 9.11
CA GLU A 424 -16.05 7.08 8.68
C GLU A 424 -15.94 5.71 9.36
N MET A 425 -16.27 5.60 10.65
CA MET A 425 -16.36 4.31 11.33
C MET A 425 -17.41 3.41 10.70
N LEU A 426 -18.59 3.96 10.37
CA LEU A 426 -19.66 3.21 9.73
C LEU A 426 -19.19 2.66 8.39
N ASN A 427 -18.51 3.49 7.59
CA ASN A 427 -17.96 3.09 6.30
C ASN A 427 -16.91 1.98 6.43
N LEU A 428 -16.02 2.06 7.42
CA LEU A 428 -15.03 1.02 7.72
C LEU A 428 -15.69 -0.25 8.26
N ALA A 429 -16.70 -0.11 9.12
CA ALA A 429 -17.43 -1.22 9.71
C ALA A 429 -18.17 -2.03 8.64
N LEU A 430 -18.78 -1.38 7.65
CA LEU A 430 -19.40 -2.04 6.51
C LEU A 430 -18.40 -2.86 5.65
N GLY A 431 -17.10 -2.58 5.78
CA GLY A 431 -16.03 -3.28 5.08
C GLY A 431 -15.97 -2.95 3.60
N VAL A 432 -15.31 -3.79 2.82
CA VAL A 432 -15.12 -3.60 1.38
C VAL A 432 -16.08 -4.48 0.58
N GLY A 433 -16.65 -3.96 -0.50
CA GLY A 433 -17.59 -4.73 -1.31
C GLY A 433 -18.16 -3.99 -2.51
N VAL A 434 -18.82 -4.72 -3.40
CA VAL A 434 -19.47 -4.17 -4.60
C VAL A 434 -20.81 -3.53 -4.27
N GLY A 435 -21.10 -2.37 -4.87
CA GLY A 435 -22.36 -1.65 -4.65
C GLY A 435 -22.45 -0.92 -3.30
N LYS A 436 -21.32 -0.72 -2.61
CA LYS A 436 -21.29 -0.08 -1.28
C LYS A 436 -21.91 1.33 -1.27
N GLY A 437 -21.75 2.08 -2.35
CA GLY A 437 -22.37 3.41 -2.51
C GLY A 437 -23.91 3.39 -2.57
N ASP A 438 -24.53 2.24 -2.83
CA ASP A 438 -25.99 2.09 -2.93
C ASP A 438 -26.66 1.90 -1.54
N ILE A 439 -25.89 1.86 -0.46
CA ILE A 439 -26.39 1.57 0.89
C ILE A 439 -27.12 2.79 1.47
N SER A 440 -28.45 2.69 1.57
CA SER A 440 -29.34 3.74 2.11
C SER A 440 -28.98 4.22 3.52
N ILE A 441 -28.40 3.37 4.38
CA ILE A 441 -28.02 3.71 5.76
C ILE A 441 -26.92 4.78 5.82
N GLN A 442 -26.05 4.86 4.81
CA GLN A 442 -24.96 5.86 4.76
C GLN A 442 -25.45 7.27 4.38
N SER A 443 -26.55 7.38 3.62
CA SER A 443 -26.97 8.63 2.98
C SER A 443 -27.67 9.64 3.90
N ASN A 444 -28.10 9.24 5.10
CA ASN A 444 -28.97 10.02 6.00
C ASN A 444 -28.49 10.03 7.46
N THR A 445 -27.19 9.80 7.68
CA THR A 445 -26.59 9.76 9.01
C THR A 445 -25.77 11.01 9.26
N SER A 446 -26.45 12.08 9.64
CA SER A 446 -25.87 13.02 10.61
C SER A 446 -25.75 12.23 11.92
N LEU A 447 -24.64 11.51 12.10
CA LEU A 447 -24.29 10.98 13.42
C LEU A 447 -24.04 12.22 14.29
N ASP A 448 -25.12 12.70 14.90
CA ASP A 448 -25.21 14.03 15.49
C ASP A 448 -24.15 14.17 16.57
N LYS A 449 -23.10 14.95 16.28
CA LYS A 449 -22.02 15.28 17.21
C LYS A 449 -22.51 15.95 18.50
N GLU A 450 -23.74 16.47 18.47
CA GLU A 450 -24.40 17.23 19.54
C GLU A 450 -25.28 16.35 20.46
N THR A 451 -25.70 15.15 20.02
CA THR A 451 -26.59 14.30 20.84
C THR A 451 -25.81 13.17 21.48
N SER A 452 -25.93 13.00 22.79
CA SER A 452 -25.31 11.91 23.56
C SER A 452 -25.90 10.52 23.26
N ARG A 453 -26.44 10.31 22.06
CA ARG A 453 -27.10 9.07 21.64
C ARG A 453 -26.06 8.05 21.19
N SER A 454 -26.37 6.78 21.39
CA SER A 454 -25.61 5.68 20.83
C SER A 454 -26.09 5.35 19.41
N SER A 455 -25.17 4.86 18.59
CA SER A 455 -25.46 4.36 17.24
C SER A 455 -24.80 3.00 17.08
N THR A 456 -25.60 1.94 16.99
CA THR A 456 -25.12 0.56 16.86
C THR A 456 -25.43 0.04 15.47
N LEU A 457 -24.40 -0.34 14.71
CA LEU A 457 -24.56 -1.15 13.50
C LEU A 457 -24.74 -2.61 13.91
N VAL A 458 -25.85 -3.19 13.47
CA VAL A 458 -26.16 -4.61 13.61
C VAL A 458 -26.14 -5.23 12.22
N GLU A 459 -25.15 -6.07 11.94
CA GLU A 459 -25.08 -6.87 10.72
C GLU A 459 -25.55 -8.29 11.02
N LEU A 460 -26.56 -8.73 10.28
CA LEU A 460 -27.18 -10.03 10.37
C LEU A 460 -26.99 -10.77 9.06
N THR A 461 -26.26 -11.88 9.07
CA THR A 461 -26.02 -12.71 7.89
C THR A 461 -26.65 -14.08 8.10
N GLN A 462 -27.47 -14.54 7.16
CA GLN A 462 -28.05 -15.88 7.14
C GLN A 462 -27.58 -16.58 5.88
N VAL A 463 -26.60 -17.47 6.03
CA VAL A 463 -26.01 -18.25 4.94
C VAL A 463 -26.83 -19.52 4.74
N TYR A 464 -27.22 -19.77 3.48
CA TYR A 464 -27.92 -21.00 3.09
C TYR A 464 -27.00 -21.97 2.39
N TYR A 465 -26.12 -21.45 1.53
CA TYR A 465 -25.09 -22.21 0.84
C TYR A 465 -24.01 -21.28 0.31
N THR A 466 -22.89 -21.86 -0.08
CA THR A 466 -21.73 -21.26 -0.71
C THR A 466 -21.42 -22.08 -1.96
N VAL A 467 -21.11 -21.37 -3.04
CA VAL A 467 -20.63 -21.99 -4.28
C VAL A 467 -19.15 -21.73 -4.39
N ASN A 468 -18.36 -22.78 -4.54
CA ASN A 468 -16.91 -22.74 -4.63
C ASN A 468 -16.47 -23.27 -5.99
N ILE A 469 -15.30 -22.83 -6.45
CA ILE A 469 -14.61 -23.48 -7.56
C ILE A 469 -13.49 -24.34 -7.03
N ASP A 470 -13.06 -25.30 -7.83
CA ASP A 470 -11.80 -25.98 -7.59
C ASP A 470 -10.64 -25.02 -7.84
N ILE A 471 -9.77 -24.88 -6.84
CA ILE A 471 -8.62 -23.97 -6.91
C ILE A 471 -7.67 -24.47 -7.99
N PRO A 472 -7.35 -23.65 -9.01
CA PRO A 472 -6.50 -24.07 -10.11
C PRO A 472 -5.06 -24.29 -9.62
N SER A 473 -4.38 -25.26 -10.21
CA SER A 473 -2.98 -25.55 -9.87
C SER A 473 -2.04 -24.42 -10.31
N LYS A 474 -2.37 -23.73 -11.40
CA LYS A 474 -1.65 -22.59 -11.98
C LYS A 474 -2.62 -21.64 -12.67
N ALA A 475 -2.28 -20.36 -12.77
CA ALA A 475 -3.14 -19.35 -13.41
C ALA A 475 -3.48 -19.68 -14.87
N ALA A 476 -2.59 -20.38 -15.59
CA ALA A 476 -2.83 -20.78 -16.98
C ALA A 476 -4.09 -21.68 -17.13
N ASP A 477 -4.42 -22.49 -16.11
CA ASP A 477 -5.57 -23.40 -16.14
C ASP A 477 -6.91 -22.66 -16.17
N PHE A 478 -6.92 -21.36 -15.85
CA PHE A 478 -8.11 -20.53 -15.86
C PHE A 478 -8.54 -20.08 -17.26
N PHE A 479 -7.64 -20.14 -18.25
CA PHE A 479 -7.82 -19.50 -19.54
C PHE A 479 -7.92 -20.52 -20.67
N ALA A 480 -8.80 -20.24 -21.63
CA ALA A 480 -8.87 -21.04 -22.84
C ALA A 480 -7.71 -20.69 -23.76
N THR A 481 -7.19 -21.71 -24.45
CA THR A 481 -6.15 -21.57 -25.48
C THR A 481 -6.73 -21.36 -26.89
N SER A 482 -8.06 -21.25 -26.99
CA SER A 482 -8.80 -21.02 -28.23
C SER A 482 -9.99 -20.09 -27.98
N GLY A 483 -10.53 -19.51 -29.05
CA GLY A 483 -11.62 -18.53 -29.01
C GLY A 483 -11.19 -17.14 -29.49
N GLY A 484 -12.16 -16.24 -29.62
CA GLY A 484 -11.95 -14.92 -30.22
C GLY A 484 -11.25 -13.89 -29.31
N ASN A 485 -11.18 -14.12 -28.00
CA ASN A 485 -10.61 -13.18 -27.04
C ASN A 485 -9.68 -13.89 -26.03
N ILE A 486 -8.60 -14.48 -26.54
CA ILE A 486 -7.54 -15.06 -25.69
C ILE A 486 -6.85 -13.94 -24.89
N VAL A 487 -6.34 -14.27 -23.70
CA VAL A 487 -5.65 -13.30 -22.84
C VAL A 487 -4.47 -12.62 -23.54
N SER A 488 -4.34 -11.30 -23.33
CA SER A 488 -3.15 -10.53 -23.66
C SER A 488 -2.50 -9.99 -22.39
N THR A 489 -1.18 -9.87 -22.41
CA THR A 489 -0.42 -9.20 -21.34
C THR A 489 -0.80 -7.73 -21.17
N ASP A 490 -1.40 -7.09 -22.18
CA ASP A 490 -1.89 -5.69 -22.11
C ASP A 490 -3.08 -5.52 -21.15
N LEU A 491 -3.78 -6.61 -20.84
CA LEU A 491 -4.86 -6.62 -19.84
C LEU A 491 -4.34 -6.53 -18.41
N LEU A 492 -3.02 -6.74 -18.21
CA LEU A 492 -2.38 -6.75 -16.90
C LEU A 492 -1.83 -5.37 -16.55
N GLY A 493 -2.28 -4.83 -15.42
CA GLY A 493 -1.68 -3.69 -14.75
C GLY A 493 -0.40 -4.05 -13.99
N SER A 494 -0.08 -3.25 -12.97
CA SER A 494 1.07 -3.44 -12.08
C SER A 494 0.83 -4.41 -10.92
N THR A 495 -0.42 -4.84 -10.73
CA THR A 495 -0.85 -5.73 -9.64
C THR A 495 -1.42 -7.01 -10.25
N THR A 496 -1.18 -8.14 -9.59
CA THR A 496 -1.71 -9.44 -10.00
C THR A 496 -3.24 -9.41 -10.11
N PRO A 497 -3.85 -10.06 -11.12
CA PRO A 497 -5.29 -10.27 -11.12
C PRO A 497 -5.75 -11.24 -10.04
N TYR A 498 -7.02 -11.11 -9.66
CA TYR A 498 -7.65 -12.00 -8.68
C TYR A 498 -8.90 -12.61 -9.28
N TYR A 499 -9.24 -13.82 -8.84
CA TYR A 499 -10.47 -14.48 -9.22
C TYR A 499 -11.39 -14.72 -8.03
N VAL A 500 -12.69 -14.72 -8.28
CA VAL A 500 -13.70 -15.06 -7.29
C VAL A 500 -13.72 -16.57 -7.08
N SER A 501 -13.17 -17.02 -5.95
CA SER A 501 -13.04 -18.45 -5.63
C SER A 501 -14.27 -19.02 -4.93
N SER A 502 -15.04 -18.15 -4.27
CA SER A 502 -16.18 -18.54 -3.44
C SER A 502 -17.22 -17.43 -3.42
N VAL A 503 -18.49 -17.79 -3.52
CA VAL A 503 -19.62 -16.86 -3.39
C VAL A 503 -20.63 -17.44 -2.41
N THR A 504 -20.94 -16.68 -1.38
CA THR A 504 -21.91 -17.03 -0.33
C THR A 504 -23.29 -16.52 -0.73
N TYR A 505 -24.29 -17.41 -0.66
CA TYR A 505 -25.68 -17.14 -0.96
C TYR A 505 -26.56 -17.24 0.28
N GLY A 506 -27.48 -16.29 0.39
CA GLY A 506 -28.42 -16.26 1.50
C GLY A 506 -29.14 -14.93 1.61
N ARG A 507 -29.26 -14.45 2.84
CA ARG A 507 -29.83 -13.15 3.18
C ARG A 507 -28.89 -12.40 4.10
N ARG A 508 -28.86 -11.07 3.97
CA ARG A 508 -28.08 -10.21 4.86
C ARG A 508 -28.85 -8.93 5.12
N ALA A 509 -28.84 -8.45 6.36
CA ALA A 509 -29.40 -7.16 6.70
C ALA A 509 -28.42 -6.36 7.56
N TYR A 510 -28.33 -5.07 7.24
CA TYR A 510 -27.67 -4.07 8.06
C TYR A 510 -28.74 -3.26 8.75
N PHE A 511 -28.63 -3.07 10.05
CA PHE A 511 -29.49 -2.18 10.81
C PHE A 511 -28.61 -1.16 11.52
N LEU A 512 -28.96 0.11 11.40
CA LEU A 512 -28.41 1.15 12.26
C LEU A 512 -29.46 1.50 13.30
N VAL A 513 -29.14 1.19 14.55
CA VAL A 513 -30.00 1.41 15.72
C VAL A 513 -29.46 2.61 16.49
N GLU A 514 -30.22 3.71 16.51
CA GLU A 514 -29.84 4.94 17.21
C GLU A 514 -30.71 5.09 18.46
N SER A 515 -30.14 5.30 19.65
CA SER A 515 -30.86 5.23 20.92
C SER A 515 -30.26 6.15 21.99
N ASP A 516 -31.05 6.56 22.99
CA ASP A 516 -30.52 7.16 24.21
C ASP A 516 -29.92 6.13 25.19
N ALA A 517 -30.22 4.84 24.99
CA ALA A 517 -29.57 3.76 25.73
C ALA A 517 -28.14 3.55 25.22
N SER A 518 -27.30 2.86 26.00
CA SER A 518 -25.94 2.52 25.55
C SER A 518 -25.95 1.45 24.45
N SER A 519 -24.91 1.43 23.60
CA SER A 519 -24.75 0.41 22.55
C SER A 519 -24.74 -1.01 23.14
N GLN A 520 -24.16 -1.19 24.33
CA GLN A 520 -24.14 -2.46 25.07
C GLN A 520 -25.56 -2.86 25.51
N THR A 521 -26.36 -1.92 26.02
CA THR A 521 -27.75 -2.18 26.38
C THR A 521 -28.59 -2.59 25.17
N ILE A 522 -28.36 -1.94 24.01
CA ILE A 522 -29.02 -2.30 22.76
C ILE A 522 -28.62 -3.71 22.31
N GLN A 523 -27.33 -4.04 22.33
CA GLN A 523 -26.86 -5.38 22.00
C GLN A 523 -27.51 -6.44 22.90
N GLN A 524 -27.44 -6.28 24.22
CA GLN A 524 -28.03 -7.21 25.19
C GLN A 524 -29.54 -7.36 24.99
N SER A 525 -30.23 -6.27 24.67
CA SER A 525 -31.68 -6.27 24.41
C SER A 525 -32.04 -7.07 23.16
N ILE A 526 -31.25 -6.94 22.08
CA ILE A 526 -31.45 -7.72 20.84
C ILE A 526 -31.10 -9.20 21.08
N GLU A 527 -30.02 -9.50 21.79
CA GLU A 527 -29.64 -10.87 22.16
C GLU A 527 -30.71 -11.55 23.01
N PHE A 528 -31.25 -10.86 24.02
CA PHE A 528 -32.35 -11.37 24.82
C PHE A 528 -33.62 -11.59 23.98
N ALA A 529 -33.97 -10.66 23.09
CA ALA A 529 -35.10 -10.84 22.18
C ALA A 529 -34.93 -12.08 21.29
N LYS A 530 -33.71 -12.33 20.79
CA LYS A 530 -33.38 -13.54 20.03
C LYS A 530 -33.56 -14.80 20.85
N GLU A 531 -32.98 -14.86 22.05
CA GLU A 531 -33.10 -16.01 22.95
C GLU A 531 -34.58 -16.36 23.23
N LYS A 532 -35.42 -15.34 23.47
CA LYS A 532 -36.87 -15.54 23.66
C LYS A 532 -37.62 -15.99 22.41
N SER A 533 -37.04 -15.77 21.24
CA SER A 533 -37.59 -16.21 19.95
C SER A 533 -37.14 -17.61 19.58
N GLU A 534 -36.15 -18.18 20.28
CA GLU A 534 -35.69 -19.55 20.03
C GLU A 534 -36.81 -20.55 20.36
N GLY A 535 -36.95 -21.57 19.51
CA GLY A 535 -37.98 -22.60 19.66
C GLY A 535 -39.39 -22.20 19.20
N VAL A 536 -39.62 -20.95 18.78
CA VAL A 536 -40.86 -20.57 18.10
C VAL A 536 -40.96 -21.35 16.78
N PRO A 537 -42.09 -22.01 16.45
CA PRO A 537 -42.23 -22.66 15.16
C PRO A 537 -42.11 -21.67 14.00
N LEU A 538 -41.42 -22.03 12.93
CA LEU A 538 -41.20 -21.18 11.74
C LEU A 538 -42.49 -20.79 10.99
N SER A 539 -43.62 -21.44 11.31
CA SER A 539 -44.96 -21.09 10.82
C SER A 539 -45.66 -20.00 11.64
N THR A 540 -45.07 -19.56 12.74
CA THR A 540 -45.68 -18.64 13.71
C THR A 540 -44.91 -17.31 13.75
N SER A 541 -45.63 -16.20 13.89
CA SER A 541 -45.02 -14.88 14.06
C SER A 541 -44.31 -14.76 15.41
N VAL A 542 -43.17 -14.08 15.44
CA VAL A 542 -42.42 -13.78 16.65
C VAL A 542 -43.08 -12.60 17.37
N LYS A 543 -43.25 -12.74 18.69
CA LYS A 543 -43.66 -11.65 19.56
C LYS A 543 -42.49 -11.29 20.47
N VAL A 544 -41.96 -10.09 20.30
CA VAL A 544 -40.86 -9.61 21.16
C VAL A 544 -41.37 -9.36 22.58
N ASP A 545 -40.54 -9.71 23.57
CA ASP A 545 -40.85 -9.54 24.98
C ASP A 545 -41.13 -8.07 25.34
N ALA A 546 -42.13 -7.84 26.20
CA ALA A 546 -42.58 -6.50 26.56
C ALA A 546 -41.49 -5.67 27.23
N SER A 547 -40.58 -6.29 28.00
CA SER A 547 -39.47 -5.58 28.65
C SER A 547 -38.52 -4.96 27.62
N VAL A 548 -38.20 -5.68 26.54
CA VAL A 548 -37.33 -5.19 25.46
C VAL A 548 -38.01 -4.06 24.69
N LYS A 549 -39.31 -4.23 24.39
CA LYS A 549 -40.12 -3.17 23.75
C LYS A 549 -40.13 -1.90 24.59
N ASN A 550 -40.29 -2.03 25.90
CA ASN A 550 -40.25 -0.91 26.82
C ASN A 550 -38.87 -0.24 26.85
N THR A 551 -37.77 -1.01 26.82
CA THR A 551 -36.42 -0.46 26.68
C THR A 551 -36.28 0.36 25.40
N PHE A 552 -36.70 -0.16 24.25
CA PHE A 552 -36.61 0.55 22.97
C PHE A 552 -37.50 1.80 22.92
N ALA A 553 -38.72 1.73 23.48
CA ALA A 553 -39.64 2.86 23.53
C ALA A 553 -39.15 3.97 24.48
N SER A 554 -38.71 3.62 25.69
CA SER A 554 -38.25 4.59 26.70
C SER A 554 -36.93 5.26 26.34
N SER A 555 -36.09 4.62 25.52
CA SER A 555 -34.82 5.15 25.03
C SER A 555 -34.89 5.79 23.63
N ARG A 556 -36.12 6.12 23.17
CA ARG A 556 -36.41 6.79 21.88
C ARG A 556 -35.69 6.14 20.69
N THR A 557 -35.58 4.82 20.67
CA THR A 557 -34.78 4.08 19.69
C THR A 557 -35.36 4.17 18.28
N THR A 558 -34.51 4.45 17.29
CA THR A 558 -34.85 4.46 15.86
C THR A 558 -34.02 3.43 15.11
N ILE A 559 -34.65 2.69 14.19
CA ILE A 559 -34.00 1.64 13.39
C ILE A 559 -34.08 2.04 11.91
N LYS A 560 -32.92 2.07 11.26
CA LYS A 560 -32.78 2.18 9.80
C LYS A 560 -32.23 0.85 9.29
N SER A 561 -32.72 0.34 8.15
CA SER A 561 -32.29 -0.95 7.62
C SER A 561 -31.89 -0.91 6.15
N HIS A 562 -31.03 -1.84 5.77
CA HIS A 562 -30.71 -2.18 4.39
C HIS A 562 -30.67 -3.70 4.28
N VAL A 563 -31.59 -4.27 3.49
CA VAL A 563 -31.85 -5.71 3.43
C VAL A 563 -31.50 -6.25 2.04
N LEU A 564 -30.72 -7.32 2.03
CA LEU A 564 -30.23 -8.05 0.86
C LEU A 564 -30.81 -9.47 0.86
N GLY A 565 -31.53 -9.82 -0.21
CA GLY A 565 -32.09 -11.16 -0.41
C GLY A 565 -33.40 -11.45 0.31
N GLY A 566 -34.04 -12.56 -0.08
CA GLY A 566 -35.31 -13.03 0.47
C GLY A 566 -36.54 -12.24 0.00
N GLY A 567 -37.74 -12.72 0.38
CA GLY A 567 -38.98 -11.97 0.23
C GLY A 567 -38.93 -10.68 1.05
N GLY A 568 -39.19 -9.53 0.42
CA GLY A 568 -39.07 -8.20 1.06
C GLY A 568 -37.72 -7.50 0.85
N ALA A 569 -36.85 -7.98 -0.05
CA ALA A 569 -35.69 -7.21 -0.48
C ALA A 569 -36.10 -5.79 -0.94
N GLY A 570 -35.54 -4.76 -0.30
CA GLY A 570 -35.93 -3.35 -0.49
C GLY A 570 -36.98 -2.80 0.50
N ALA A 571 -37.56 -3.63 1.37
CA ALA A 571 -38.45 -3.16 2.44
C ALA A 571 -37.65 -2.53 3.60
N ALA A 572 -38.07 -1.36 4.06
CA ALA A 572 -37.51 -0.72 5.24
C ALA A 572 -38.06 -1.38 6.51
N ILE A 573 -37.23 -2.15 7.20
CA ILE A 573 -37.52 -2.69 8.53
C ILE A 573 -37.11 -1.63 9.56
N THR A 574 -38.11 -0.98 10.15
CA THR A 574 -37.91 0.16 11.07
C THR A 574 -38.30 -0.13 12.51
N SER A 575 -38.71 -1.37 12.82
CA SER A 575 -39.17 -1.78 14.15
C SER A 575 -38.45 -3.03 14.65
N LEU A 576 -38.38 -3.18 15.97
CA LEU A 576 -37.79 -4.34 16.62
C LEU A 576 -38.57 -5.63 16.30
N ASP A 577 -39.90 -5.57 16.29
CA ASP A 577 -40.73 -6.71 15.87
C ASP A 577 -40.42 -7.12 14.43
N GLY A 578 -40.29 -6.16 13.51
CA GLY A 578 -39.95 -6.43 12.12
C GLY A 578 -38.55 -7.03 11.96
N MET A 579 -37.58 -6.55 12.74
CA MET A 579 -36.22 -7.12 12.77
C MET A 579 -36.25 -8.57 13.24
N MET A 580 -36.91 -8.85 14.37
CA MET A 580 -37.00 -10.20 14.93
C MET A 580 -37.79 -11.16 14.04
N GLN A 581 -38.87 -10.69 13.42
CA GLN A 581 -39.61 -11.48 12.43
C GLN A 581 -38.75 -11.81 11.21
N TRP A 582 -37.99 -10.84 10.68
CA TRP A 582 -37.11 -11.07 9.54
C TRP A 582 -36.02 -12.10 9.83
N ILE A 583 -35.41 -12.04 11.04
CA ILE A 583 -34.45 -13.04 11.51
C ILE A 583 -35.12 -14.42 11.52
N HIS A 584 -36.29 -14.53 12.15
CA HIS A 584 -37.02 -15.79 12.29
C HIS A 584 -37.39 -16.42 10.95
N ASP A 585 -38.00 -15.63 10.05
CA ASP A 585 -38.40 -16.10 8.73
C ASP A 585 -37.22 -16.58 7.89
N GLY A 586 -36.05 -15.98 8.09
CA GLY A 586 -34.82 -16.35 7.40
C GLY A 586 -34.18 -17.64 7.89
N MET A 587 -34.59 -18.18 9.04
CA MET A 587 -34.12 -19.48 9.55
C MET A 587 -34.78 -20.67 8.84
N ASP A 588 -35.85 -20.46 8.06
CA ASP A 588 -36.45 -21.47 7.19
C ASP A 588 -35.67 -21.57 5.87
N GLY A 589 -34.49 -22.20 5.90
CA GLY A 589 -33.60 -22.30 4.73
C GLY A 589 -34.28 -22.92 3.51
N SER A 590 -35.15 -23.91 3.70
CA SER A 590 -35.88 -24.59 2.63
C SER A 590 -36.85 -23.67 1.89
N LYS A 591 -37.62 -22.84 2.60
CA LYS A 591 -38.49 -21.84 1.95
C LYS A 591 -37.71 -20.75 1.24
N ASN A 592 -36.53 -20.40 1.76
CA ASN A 592 -35.75 -19.28 1.25
C ASN A 592 -34.73 -19.66 0.17
N LEU A 593 -34.48 -20.96 -0.06
CA LEU A 593 -33.48 -21.47 -1.01
C LEU A 593 -33.60 -20.84 -2.41
N GLY A 594 -34.82 -20.81 -2.97
CA GLY A 594 -35.08 -20.24 -4.30
C GLY A 594 -34.99 -18.70 -4.39
N THR A 595 -34.93 -18.02 -3.23
CA THR A 595 -34.83 -16.56 -3.11
C THR A 595 -33.48 -16.10 -2.57
N ALA A 596 -32.54 -17.03 -2.40
CA ALA A 596 -31.19 -16.75 -1.96
C ALA A 596 -30.47 -15.89 -3.01
N VAL A 597 -29.80 -14.83 -2.55
CA VAL A 597 -29.02 -13.95 -3.42
C VAL A 597 -27.54 -14.00 -3.00
N PRO A 598 -26.60 -13.65 -3.89
CA PRO A 598 -25.21 -13.52 -3.47
C PRO A 598 -25.06 -12.36 -2.49
N ILE A 599 -24.46 -12.63 -1.33
CA ILE A 599 -24.31 -11.66 -0.22
C ILE A 599 -22.85 -11.38 0.14
N GLY A 600 -21.93 -12.26 -0.28
CA GLY A 600 -20.50 -12.07 -0.10
C GLY A 600 -19.67 -12.99 -0.98
N PHE A 601 -18.39 -12.70 -1.10
CA PHE A 601 -17.46 -13.46 -1.92
C PHE A 601 -16.03 -13.39 -1.39
N VAL A 602 -15.24 -14.39 -1.78
CA VAL A 602 -13.81 -14.48 -1.48
C VAL A 602 -13.05 -14.47 -2.80
N MET A 603 -11.96 -13.72 -2.84
CA MET A 603 -11.07 -13.65 -3.99
C MET A 603 -9.70 -14.23 -3.68
N ARG A 604 -9.09 -14.83 -4.69
CA ARG A 604 -7.73 -15.38 -4.63
C ARG A 604 -6.87 -14.83 -5.75
N SER A 605 -5.59 -14.63 -5.46
CA SER A 605 -4.62 -14.18 -6.44
C SER A 605 -4.39 -15.26 -7.50
N LEU A 606 -4.38 -14.87 -8.78
CA LEU A 606 -4.00 -15.79 -9.86
C LEU A 606 -2.52 -16.21 -9.79
N LYS A 607 -1.67 -15.49 -9.05
CA LYS A 607 -0.24 -15.80 -8.93
C LYS A 607 0.02 -17.01 -8.05
N ASP A 608 -0.61 -17.06 -6.87
CA ASP A 608 -0.26 -18.01 -5.80
C ASP A 608 -1.48 -18.54 -5.03
N ASN A 609 -2.70 -18.24 -5.49
CA ASN A 609 -3.95 -18.59 -4.82
C ASN A 609 -4.11 -18.00 -3.40
N GLY A 610 -3.28 -17.04 -2.98
CA GLY A 610 -3.42 -16.33 -1.71
C GLY A 610 -4.72 -15.54 -1.65
N ILE A 611 -5.37 -15.50 -0.48
CA ILE A 611 -6.66 -14.81 -0.31
C ILE A 611 -6.43 -13.30 -0.33
N ALA A 612 -7.21 -12.57 -1.13
CA ALA A 612 -7.17 -11.11 -1.16
C ALA A 612 -7.61 -10.53 0.20
N VAL A 613 -6.84 -9.58 0.72
CA VAL A 613 -7.15 -8.82 1.93
C VAL A 613 -7.00 -7.34 1.63
N VAL A 614 -8.05 -6.57 1.84
CA VAL A 614 -7.98 -5.10 1.81
C VAL A 614 -7.88 -4.59 3.25
N GLU A 615 -6.81 -3.88 3.54
CA GLU A 615 -6.64 -3.11 4.76
C GLU A 615 -7.08 -1.66 4.54
N GLN A 616 -7.88 -1.14 5.45
CA GLN A 616 -8.27 0.27 5.49
C GLN A 616 -7.80 0.84 6.83
N ALA A 617 -7.16 2.00 6.78
CA ALA A 617 -6.80 2.74 7.97
C ALA A 617 -7.71 3.97 8.06
N GLY A 618 -8.19 4.27 9.26
CA GLY A 618 -8.95 5.48 9.53
C GLY A 618 -8.66 6.01 10.91
N SER A 619 -9.23 7.17 11.22
CA SER A 619 -9.16 7.76 12.55
C SER A 619 -10.55 8.05 13.05
N LEU A 620 -10.76 7.86 14.35
CA LEU A 620 -12.00 8.22 15.02
C LEU A 620 -11.75 9.37 15.94
N THR A 621 -12.72 10.27 15.97
CA THR A 621 -12.85 11.30 16.98
C THR A 621 -14.27 11.21 17.51
N SER A 622 -14.40 10.99 18.81
CA SER A 622 -15.69 10.84 19.47
C SER A 622 -15.75 11.68 20.74
N PRO A 623 -16.92 12.22 21.12
CA PRO A 623 -17.10 12.86 22.41
C PRO A 623 -16.79 11.87 23.54
N ALA A 624 -16.14 12.35 24.60
CA ALA A 624 -15.83 11.55 25.77
C ALA A 624 -16.05 12.35 27.05
N LYS A 625 -16.45 11.67 28.12
CA LYS A 625 -16.56 12.28 29.44
C LYS A 625 -15.21 12.25 30.14
N ALA A 626 -14.93 13.28 30.92
CA ALA A 626 -13.79 13.33 31.81
C ALA A 626 -14.29 13.30 33.25
N LYS A 627 -13.51 12.70 34.15
CA LYS A 627 -13.85 12.66 35.57
C LYS A 627 -13.18 13.82 36.28
N VAL A 628 -13.97 14.65 36.95
CA VAL A 628 -13.44 15.62 37.89
C VAL A 628 -13.57 15.07 39.28
N THR A 629 -12.45 15.04 39.98
CA THR A 629 -12.36 14.66 41.39
C THR A 629 -12.07 15.90 42.21
N VAL A 630 -12.94 16.20 43.16
CA VAL A 630 -12.74 17.25 44.16
C VAL A 630 -12.47 16.59 45.51
N THR A 631 -11.28 16.85 46.06
CA THR A 631 -10.83 16.27 47.33
C THR A 631 -10.55 17.39 48.33
N PRO A 632 -11.23 17.43 49.48
CA PRO A 632 -10.88 18.35 50.55
C PRO A 632 -9.61 17.83 51.26
N VAL A 633 -8.51 18.58 51.20
CA VAL A 633 -7.18 18.10 51.62
C VAL A 633 -6.72 18.58 52.99
N GLY A 634 -7.42 19.55 53.58
CA GLY A 634 -7.14 19.90 54.96
C GLY A 634 -8.00 21.03 55.50
N ILE A 635 -8.01 21.09 56.83
CA ILE A 635 -8.60 22.18 57.59
C ILE A 635 -7.49 22.88 58.37
N GLN A 636 -7.41 24.20 58.26
CA GLN A 636 -6.62 25.03 59.18
C GLN A 636 -7.54 25.84 60.08
N ILE A 637 -7.17 25.94 61.36
CA ILE A 637 -7.92 26.71 62.36
C ILE A 637 -7.03 27.82 62.90
N ASP A 638 -7.40 29.06 62.60
CA ASP A 638 -6.71 30.24 63.11
C ASP A 638 -7.51 30.86 64.26
N TYR A 639 -6.98 30.82 65.50
CA TYR A 639 -7.46 31.54 66.71
C TYR A 639 -8.93 31.35 67.13
N GLY A 640 -9.27 30.43 68.05
CA GLY A 640 -10.62 30.43 68.65
C GLY A 640 -10.86 29.36 69.72
N ASN A 641 -11.92 29.54 70.51
CA ASN A 641 -12.44 28.53 71.44
C ASN A 641 -13.13 27.37 70.70
N ASN A 642 -13.28 26.23 71.38
CA ASN A 642 -13.82 24.98 70.85
C ASN A 642 -15.22 25.22 70.19
N PRO A 643 -15.36 24.97 68.88
CA PRO A 643 -16.59 25.25 68.15
C PRO A 643 -17.76 24.35 68.60
N LYS A 644 -18.95 24.96 68.79
CA LYS A 644 -20.21 24.25 69.04
C LYS A 644 -21.08 24.11 67.78
N SER A 645 -20.61 24.59 66.63
CA SER A 645 -21.40 24.72 65.40
C SER A 645 -20.97 23.72 64.33
N LEU A 646 -21.95 23.04 63.72
CA LEU A 646 -21.74 22.16 62.57
C LEU A 646 -21.39 22.97 61.31
N VAL A 647 -20.29 22.59 60.64
CA VAL A 647 -19.98 23.02 59.27
C VAL A 647 -20.47 21.93 58.31
N ARG A 648 -21.19 22.30 57.25
CA ARG A 648 -21.57 21.38 56.16
C ARG A 648 -20.95 21.85 54.86
N LEU A 649 -20.29 20.94 54.15
CA LEU A 649 -19.75 21.20 52.82
C LEU A 649 -20.63 20.50 51.78
N TYR A 650 -20.96 21.22 50.73
CA TYR A 650 -21.73 20.72 49.61
C TYR A 650 -20.87 20.81 48.36
N ILE A 651 -20.81 19.73 47.60
CA ILE A 651 -20.12 19.69 46.32
C ILE A 651 -21.09 19.08 45.32
N SER A 652 -21.33 19.78 44.22
CA SER A 652 -22.21 19.32 43.13
C SER A 652 -21.62 19.70 41.79
N GLY A 653 -21.67 18.81 40.80
CA GLY A 653 -21.23 19.10 39.43
C GLY A 653 -22.25 18.73 38.36
N GLY A 654 -22.08 19.30 37.17
CA GLY A 654 -22.92 19.06 35.99
C GLY A 654 -24.16 19.97 35.94
N SER A 655 -25.00 19.82 34.90
CA SER A 655 -26.14 20.70 34.61
C SER A 655 -27.27 20.71 35.66
N ARG A 656 -27.15 19.94 36.75
CA ARG A 656 -28.25 19.62 37.69
C ARG A 656 -28.25 20.31 39.04
N MET A 657 -27.34 21.22 39.35
CA MET A 657 -27.49 22.08 40.54
C MET A 657 -26.97 23.49 40.27
N LYS A 658 -27.90 24.43 40.07
CA LYS A 658 -27.67 25.82 40.46
C LYS A 658 -28.14 25.95 41.91
N PRO A 659 -27.28 26.26 42.89
CA PRO A 659 -27.72 26.59 44.23
C PRO A 659 -28.36 27.99 44.24
N ASP A 660 -29.47 28.17 43.52
CA ASP A 660 -30.17 29.46 43.35
C ASP A 660 -31.29 29.65 44.39
N ASN A 661 -31.44 28.75 45.38
CA ASN A 661 -32.44 28.97 46.44
C ASN A 661 -32.00 28.42 47.81
N ALA A 662 -31.54 29.33 48.66
CA ALA A 662 -31.07 29.04 50.02
C ALA A 662 -32.20 28.77 51.04
N SER A 663 -33.46 28.61 50.62
CA SER A 663 -34.61 28.42 51.52
C SER A 663 -35.25 27.04 51.48
N SER A 664 -34.88 26.17 50.54
CA SER A 664 -35.25 24.75 50.62
C SER A 664 -34.19 24.03 51.46
N ASP A 665 -34.60 23.60 52.65
CA ASP A 665 -33.86 22.73 53.55
C ASP A 665 -32.95 21.71 52.78
N PRO A 666 -31.63 21.72 53.02
CA PRO A 666 -30.71 20.75 52.41
C PRO A 666 -30.96 19.29 52.82
N ASN A 667 -31.94 19.00 53.67
CA ASN A 667 -32.36 17.64 53.99
C ASN A 667 -33.28 16.97 52.95
N ILE A 668 -33.61 17.62 51.83
CA ILE A 668 -34.50 17.01 50.82
C ILE A 668 -33.90 17.17 49.41
N GLY A 669 -33.29 16.09 48.92
CA GLY A 669 -32.82 16.01 47.54
C GLY A 669 -31.76 14.95 47.34
N ASN A 670 -32.17 13.69 47.43
CA ASN A 670 -31.36 12.48 47.30
C ASN A 670 -30.48 12.43 46.04
N ASP A 671 -29.21 12.83 46.15
CA ASP A 671 -28.10 12.23 45.39
C ASP A 671 -27.05 11.58 46.31
N GLY A 672 -27.22 11.66 47.63
CA GLY A 672 -26.48 10.86 48.62
C GLY A 672 -24.96 11.10 48.66
N LYS A 673 -24.45 12.18 48.05
CA LYS A 673 -23.01 12.41 47.88
C LYS A 673 -22.52 13.78 48.40
N GLY A 674 -23.26 14.39 49.33
CA GLY A 674 -22.81 15.59 50.07
C GLY A 674 -21.82 15.26 51.18
N TRP A 675 -20.90 16.17 51.45
CA TRP A 675 -19.86 16.02 52.47
C TRP A 675 -20.32 16.57 53.83
N LEU A 676 -20.76 15.69 54.72
CA LEU A 676 -20.97 16.05 56.11
C LEU A 676 -19.63 16.02 56.87
N VAL A 677 -18.92 17.14 56.90
CA VAL A 677 -17.84 17.37 57.87
C VAL A 677 -18.47 17.89 59.16
N ALA A 678 -19.18 17.02 59.88
CA ALA A 678 -19.81 17.37 61.15
C ALA A 678 -18.75 17.65 62.22
N MET A 679 -18.37 18.92 62.39
CA MET A 679 -17.68 19.36 63.60
C MET A 679 -18.73 19.60 64.69
N ASN A 680 -18.88 18.60 65.56
CA ASN A 680 -19.66 18.62 66.80
C ASN A 680 -21.19 18.40 66.68
N ASN A 681 -21.61 17.13 66.68
CA ASN A 681 -22.73 16.64 67.50
C ASN A 681 -22.71 15.10 67.50
N GLY A 682 -22.35 14.46 68.62
CA GLY A 682 -22.52 13.00 68.78
C GLY A 682 -21.22 12.21 68.76
N ASP A 683 -20.76 11.73 67.60
CA ASP A 683 -19.92 10.51 67.59
C ASP A 683 -18.71 10.44 66.62
N ASN A 684 -18.28 11.53 65.96
CA ASN A 684 -17.01 11.55 65.19
C ASN A 684 -16.28 12.89 65.36
N TYR A 685 -15.23 12.95 66.18
CA TYR A 685 -14.61 14.20 66.64
C TYR A 685 -13.23 14.50 66.03
N LEU A 686 -13.03 15.75 65.59
CA LEU A 686 -11.74 16.45 65.67
C LEU A 686 -11.79 17.32 66.95
N PRO A 687 -11.11 16.96 68.05
CA PRO A 687 -11.12 17.75 69.27
C PRO A 687 -10.20 18.97 69.12
N ILE A 688 -10.75 20.20 69.14
CA ILE A 688 -9.97 21.42 68.90
C ILE A 688 -9.84 22.22 70.21
N GLY A 689 -8.67 22.11 70.85
CA GLY A 689 -8.29 22.95 71.99
C GLY A 689 -7.44 24.16 71.59
N ASP A 690 -7.31 25.13 72.50
CA ASP A 690 -6.55 26.38 72.31
C ASP A 690 -5.05 26.16 71.95
N SER A 691 -4.52 24.96 72.22
CA SER A 691 -3.15 24.51 71.92
C SER A 691 -2.89 24.17 70.45
N GLN A 692 -3.91 24.16 69.60
CA GLN A 692 -3.82 23.75 68.19
C GLN A 692 -3.93 24.90 67.19
N LYS A 693 -3.71 26.15 67.65
CA LYS A 693 -3.73 27.36 66.80
C LYS A 693 -2.71 27.26 65.67
N GLY A 694 -3.16 27.46 64.43
CA GLY A 694 -2.31 27.41 63.23
C GLY A 694 -1.93 25.99 62.79
N MET A 695 -2.45 24.94 63.45
CA MET A 695 -2.24 23.56 63.01
C MET A 695 -3.12 23.22 61.81
N ARG A 696 -2.55 22.46 60.88
CA ARG A 696 -3.26 21.88 59.74
C ARG A 696 -3.62 20.44 60.08
N PHE A 697 -4.90 20.10 59.89
CA PHE A 697 -5.38 18.74 60.03
C PHE A 697 -5.60 18.16 58.65
N ALA A 698 -5.01 16.98 58.39
CA ALA A 698 -5.38 16.19 57.24
C ALA A 698 -6.82 15.71 57.42
N LEU A 699 -7.65 15.94 56.41
CA LEU A 699 -9.00 15.42 56.37
C LEU A 699 -8.97 14.01 55.79
N ASN A 700 -9.45 13.02 56.54
CA ASN A 700 -9.64 11.67 56.02
C ASN A 700 -11.00 11.57 55.32
N ALA A 701 -11.14 12.41 54.31
CA ALA A 701 -12.37 12.70 53.62
C ALA A 701 -12.36 11.89 52.30
N ARG A 702 -13.52 11.38 51.86
CA ARG A 702 -13.74 10.74 50.54
C ARG A 702 -13.31 11.67 49.36
N SER A 703 -13.64 11.35 48.12
CA SER A 703 -13.49 12.32 47.02
C SER A 703 -14.86 12.49 46.38
N TYR A 704 -15.17 13.69 45.91
CA TYR A 704 -16.35 13.89 45.07
C TYR A 704 -15.95 13.71 43.61
N ASP A 705 -16.40 12.61 43.02
CA ASP A 705 -16.20 12.32 41.61
C ASP A 705 -17.46 12.65 40.82
N THR A 706 -17.31 13.45 39.78
CA THR A 706 -18.38 13.73 38.80
C THR A 706 -17.86 13.63 37.38
N LEU A 707 -18.72 13.24 36.45
CA LEU A 707 -18.40 13.15 35.03
C LEU A 707 -18.87 14.42 34.32
N VAL A 708 -17.99 15.00 33.51
CA VAL A 708 -18.23 16.22 32.74
C VAL A 708 -18.00 15.95 31.25
N SER A 709 -18.80 16.59 30.38
CA SER A 709 -18.80 16.38 28.94
C SER A 709 -18.45 17.61 28.10
N SER A 710 -18.35 18.80 28.71
CA SER A 710 -17.87 20.01 28.05
C SER A 710 -17.07 20.92 28.99
N GLY A 711 -16.31 21.85 28.42
CA GLY A 711 -15.55 22.87 29.15
C GLY A 711 -16.44 23.83 29.94
N ASP A 712 -17.65 24.10 29.41
CA ASP A 712 -18.63 25.02 29.99
C ASP A 712 -19.37 24.45 31.21
N GLU A 713 -19.32 23.13 31.42
CA GLU A 713 -19.93 22.52 32.60
C GLU A 713 -19.32 23.09 33.88
N ARG A 714 -20.18 23.34 34.87
CA ARG A 714 -19.78 23.99 36.12
C ARG A 714 -19.72 23.00 37.28
N ILE A 715 -18.73 23.22 38.13
CA ILE A 715 -18.57 22.57 39.42
C ILE A 715 -18.84 23.61 40.47
N TYR A 716 -19.82 23.33 41.32
CA TYR A 716 -20.20 24.16 42.44
C TYR A 716 -19.64 23.55 43.71
N ILE A 717 -18.81 24.32 44.39
CA ILE A 717 -18.37 24.02 45.75
C ILE A 717 -19.12 25.01 46.62
N GLY A 718 -19.79 24.52 47.66
CA GLY A 718 -20.72 25.22 48.56
C GLY A 718 -20.40 24.92 50.03
N GLY A 719 -20.61 25.86 50.95
CA GLY A 719 -20.40 25.64 52.38
C GLY A 719 -21.42 26.40 53.22
N ASN A 720 -21.95 25.73 54.25
CA ASN A 720 -22.89 26.30 55.22
C ASN A 720 -22.40 26.07 56.65
N LEU A 721 -22.57 27.05 57.53
CA LEU A 721 -22.31 26.95 58.96
C LEU A 721 -23.62 27.15 59.73
N GLY A 722 -24.09 26.09 60.39
CA GLY A 722 -25.31 26.09 61.19
C GLY A 722 -26.61 25.80 60.43
N ASP A 723 -27.69 25.58 61.18
CA ASP A 723 -29.03 25.18 60.67
C ASP A 723 -29.99 26.38 60.46
N ARG A 724 -29.50 27.62 60.30
CA ARG A 724 -30.35 28.81 60.07
C ARG A 724 -30.08 29.50 58.73
N THR A 725 -31.13 29.67 57.94
CA THR A 725 -31.17 30.35 56.65
C THR A 725 -31.60 31.81 56.84
N GLU A 726 -30.73 32.78 56.49
CA GLU A 726 -31.15 34.16 56.24
C GLU A 726 -30.67 34.61 54.86
N GLN A 727 -31.60 35.08 54.03
CA GLN A 727 -31.30 35.70 52.74
C GLN A 727 -30.68 37.07 52.97
N THR A 728 -29.54 37.37 52.35
CA THR A 728 -28.99 38.73 52.30
C THR A 728 -28.96 39.26 50.86
N VAL A 729 -29.35 40.52 50.71
CA VAL A 729 -29.40 41.28 49.46
C VAL A 729 -28.03 41.88 49.17
N LEU A 730 -27.64 41.87 47.89
CA LEU A 730 -26.37 42.38 47.38
C LEU A 730 -26.09 43.82 47.85
N GLY A 731 -24.87 44.09 48.34
CA GLY A 731 -24.32 45.46 48.44
C GLY A 731 -24.30 46.15 49.81
N LYS A 732 -24.62 45.48 50.93
CA LYS A 732 -24.40 46.06 52.27
C LYS A 732 -23.24 45.40 53.02
N SER A 733 -22.42 46.23 53.68
CA SER A 733 -21.40 45.81 54.64
C SER A 733 -22.06 45.17 55.86
N ILE A 734 -21.63 43.97 56.22
CA ILE A 734 -22.08 43.24 57.40
C ILE A 734 -21.08 43.49 58.54
N GLY A 735 -21.59 43.98 59.68
CA GLY A 735 -20.80 44.35 60.86
C GLY A 735 -20.17 43.17 61.61
N LYS A 736 -19.26 43.48 62.54
CA LYS A 736 -18.34 42.56 63.23
C LYS A 736 -18.96 41.37 64.00
N ASN A 737 -20.28 41.26 64.15
CA ASN A 737 -20.95 40.26 65.00
C ASN A 737 -22.19 39.59 64.37
N ALA A 738 -22.29 39.45 63.05
CA ALA A 738 -23.43 38.74 62.42
C ALA A 738 -23.05 37.32 61.96
N TRP A 739 -23.89 36.33 62.26
CA TRP A 739 -23.87 35.01 61.62
C TRP A 739 -24.62 35.04 60.29
N ALA A 740 -24.50 33.93 59.54
CA ALA A 740 -25.20 33.58 58.30
C ALA A 740 -24.54 33.99 56.97
N GLY A 741 -24.30 33.00 56.12
CA GLY A 741 -24.02 33.20 54.71
C GLY A 741 -23.50 31.94 54.03
N PHE A 742 -24.31 31.35 53.15
CA PHE A 742 -23.86 30.36 52.18
C PHE A 742 -22.77 30.99 51.31
N ARG A 743 -21.58 30.39 51.27
CA ARG A 743 -20.55 30.72 50.29
C ARG A 743 -20.52 29.63 49.24
N SER A 744 -20.55 30.03 47.98
CA SER A 744 -20.24 29.14 46.86
C SER A 744 -19.22 29.77 45.92
N THR A 745 -18.40 28.92 45.34
CA THR A 745 -17.52 29.22 44.22
C THR A 745 -17.91 28.24 43.14
N ASN A 746 -18.08 28.73 41.92
CA ASN A 746 -18.22 27.86 40.76
C ASN A 746 -16.97 27.98 39.90
N LEU A 747 -16.54 26.84 39.37
CA LEU A 747 -15.50 26.73 38.36
C LEU A 747 -16.12 26.08 37.14
N THR A 748 -15.88 26.62 35.96
CA THR A 748 -16.06 25.84 34.73
C THR A 748 -14.99 24.76 34.65
N VAL A 749 -15.20 23.71 33.87
CA VAL A 749 -14.12 22.75 33.63
C VAL A 749 -12.96 23.41 32.88
N ASP A 750 -13.24 24.40 32.03
CA ASP A 750 -12.20 25.23 31.41
C ASP A 750 -11.39 26.03 32.43
N ASP A 751 -12.00 26.51 33.52
CA ASP A 751 -11.27 27.15 34.61
C ASP A 751 -10.23 26.20 35.24
N ILE A 752 -10.57 24.93 35.37
CA ILE A 752 -9.68 23.88 35.90
C ILE A 752 -8.57 23.55 34.89
N LEU A 753 -8.93 23.39 33.62
CA LEU A 753 -8.01 23.05 32.54
C LEU A 753 -6.97 24.15 32.28
N GLN A 754 -7.41 25.40 32.27
CA GLN A 754 -6.56 26.56 32.04
C GLN A 754 -5.90 27.06 33.33
N GLN A 755 -6.23 26.45 34.47
CA GLN A 755 -5.81 26.88 35.80
C GLN A 755 -6.00 28.39 36.00
N THR A 756 -7.21 28.87 35.70
CA THR A 756 -7.52 30.30 35.74
C THR A 756 -7.31 30.88 37.14
N PRO A 757 -7.23 32.21 37.31
CA PRO A 757 -7.11 32.83 38.63
C PRO A 757 -8.19 32.36 39.63
N ALA A 758 -9.40 32.03 39.17
CA ALA A 758 -10.46 31.48 40.01
C ALA A 758 -10.13 30.08 40.56
N TYR A 759 -9.58 29.19 39.72
CA TYR A 759 -9.07 27.89 40.15
C TYR A 759 -7.89 28.04 41.12
N GLN A 760 -6.92 28.90 40.79
CA GLN A 760 -5.75 29.13 41.64
C GLN A 760 -6.13 29.72 43.01
N ALA A 761 -7.11 30.64 43.06
CA ALA A 761 -7.63 31.17 44.30
C ALA A 761 -8.27 30.06 45.15
N LEU A 762 -9.07 29.17 44.55
CA LEU A 762 -9.66 28.05 45.29
C LEU A 762 -8.61 27.08 45.86
N VAL A 763 -7.62 26.67 45.05
CA VAL A 763 -6.64 25.64 45.43
C VAL A 763 -5.57 26.19 46.38
N ASN A 764 -5.17 27.45 46.23
CA ASN A 764 -4.11 28.07 47.04
C ASN A 764 -4.66 28.82 48.26
N GLU A 765 -5.75 29.58 48.09
CA GLU A 765 -6.34 30.43 49.13
C GLU A 765 -7.54 29.79 49.83
N GLY A 766 -8.04 28.65 49.33
CA GLY A 766 -9.09 27.88 50.00
C GLY A 766 -10.32 28.70 50.38
N TRP A 767 -11.08 28.21 51.35
CA TRP A 767 -12.23 28.91 51.89
C TRP A 767 -12.10 29.21 53.37
N ALA A 768 -12.25 30.48 53.72
CA ALA A 768 -12.25 30.95 55.11
C ALA A 768 -13.67 31.17 55.65
N PHE A 769 -14.04 30.50 56.72
CA PHE A 769 -15.30 30.71 57.44
C PHE A 769 -15.09 31.31 58.84
N ARG A 770 -15.98 32.23 59.27
CA ARG A 770 -16.03 32.79 60.63
C ARG A 770 -17.45 32.77 61.18
N GLY A 771 -17.62 32.57 62.49
CA GLY A 771 -18.92 32.63 63.19
C GLY A 771 -18.87 33.47 64.47
N PRO A 772 -20.01 33.87 65.08
CA PRO A 772 -20.05 34.64 66.31
C PRO A 772 -19.64 33.80 67.52
N ASP A 773 -19.88 32.48 67.49
CA ASP A 773 -19.48 31.55 68.56
C ASP A 773 -18.06 31.00 68.37
N PHE A 774 -17.39 31.44 67.30
CA PHE A 774 -16.06 31.00 66.92
C PHE A 774 -15.22 32.19 66.44
N GLN A 775 -14.35 32.68 67.30
CA GLN A 775 -13.45 33.80 66.98
C GLN A 775 -12.42 33.47 65.87
N GLY A 776 -12.36 32.22 65.43
CA GLY A 776 -11.35 31.75 64.48
C GLY A 776 -11.77 31.69 63.02
N ARG A 777 -10.83 31.27 62.17
CA ARG A 777 -11.09 30.95 60.76
C ARG A 777 -10.93 29.45 60.51
N TYR A 778 -11.91 28.83 59.85
CA TYR A 778 -11.70 27.54 59.18
C TYR A 778 -11.24 27.77 57.78
N PHE A 779 -10.10 27.21 57.40
CA PHE A 779 -9.60 27.19 56.04
C PHE A 779 -9.82 25.81 55.44
N PHE A 780 -10.65 25.68 54.40
CA PHE A 780 -10.75 24.44 53.63
C PHE A 780 -9.90 24.55 52.38
N ARG A 781 -8.98 23.61 52.19
CA ARG A 781 -8.24 23.47 50.94
C ARG A 781 -8.84 22.34 50.12
N PHE A 782 -8.94 22.55 48.81
CA PHE A 782 -9.45 21.56 47.87
C PHE A 782 -8.39 21.29 46.81
N ASP A 783 -8.18 20.02 46.50
CA ASP A 783 -7.51 19.59 45.28
C ASP A 783 -8.59 19.22 44.27
N VAL A 784 -8.49 19.80 43.07
CA VAL A 784 -9.41 19.53 41.96
C VAL A 784 -8.58 19.01 40.80
N GLU A 785 -8.80 17.75 40.47
CA GLU A 785 -8.05 17.01 39.48
C GLU A 785 -9.00 16.49 38.40
N LEU A 786 -8.53 16.53 37.15
CA LEU A 786 -9.23 15.98 36.00
C LEU A 786 -8.53 14.69 35.58
N PHE A 787 -9.29 13.62 35.41
CA PHE A 787 -8.81 12.29 35.02
C PHE A 787 -9.44 11.81 33.72
N ASP A 788 -8.67 11.02 32.97
CA ASP A 788 -9.16 10.19 31.87
C ASP A 788 -9.96 9.01 32.46
N GLU A 789 -11.19 8.82 31.95
CA GLU A 789 -12.10 7.71 32.36
C GLU A 789 -11.80 6.40 31.61
#